data_AF-A0A1G3X4L3-F1
#
_entry.id   AF-A0A1G3X4L3-F1
#
_cell.length_a   1.000
_cell.length_b   1.000
_cell.length_c   1.000
_cell.angle_alpha   90.00
_cell.angle_beta   90.00
_cell.angle_gamma   90.00
#
_symmetry.space_group_name_H-M   'P 1'
#
loop_
_entity.id
_entity.type
_entity.pdbx_description
1 polymer ?
#
loop_
_entity_poly.entity_id
_entity_poly.type
_entity_poly.pdbx_seq_one_letter_code
_entity_poly.pdbx_strand_id
1 'polypeptide(L)'
;MKKIILLLLIMGSIALYFILNQPPKSEIQDLYLKNETSQIMDIAFIESTRNVSGYDLIAENNFLKLFMNDRNSHFAVVDKRNDYVWYSNYFTSDPKATKTYQNLQKSTFSLRYRETDNTTKLMTNYEYSIQNQQFEIDLESVEDGFRIDYTVADRSPKGYWFPTKISKERFEELIYNPFVSHEFESPAQYTELDRYLRNAYKPLEDDPNTYILALVTGDKTSSDLVGTDISYLYEILYEIGHYGNKQDELGNYIEEYHFDDVNFDNDMYGYEVEIKDPEFFIPMTVKLTEDSVVATIITEEIVAKEPYDIISINFLPYFGAANETKEGYMVIPEGSGGIINFTNGKTQQRSYTTYLYDQDHTLIPAKLSMQDVGAKMPIYGLKHENNAILAVIEGGAEHAMLTAEISGKNDRFNKIMPEFTFKDSGLYYLTQSGISIWNEDTYDYQPEIRYYFTEGEDANYTGLAHVYKDYLQMKYDLEVLENKKTSLYLDILGSYDFDDYFLFFPYKRVETLTTYRQAQTMIESLKNQGVNHMVANYKGWFNKGMEHERPDHINLDSSLGTKKAFQAFNRYMEEQGYPLFYDVEFMKLYDKSSLYNNANISRIVGGTMMEYYPYDQASRLPIKTEDPYYLLKLSAIDENIEGFLRDANKLELPGINLTSLGQELYSDFHKNHQLYRYEAVDYIMDMMQNVKDHTSVMVTSSNDYALPFADYLVDLTYQTSNYLVVDYAIPFYQMAISGMIDYAMPSINLGQNEVDQYYVLKALETGSNLKFTVSYEDTSQLINTRFNNFFSTEFSLIENNMVQLYQELYNVIGDDNYIISHEVTLAGEVVVTYVKGQVITINYQNLTYTVQ
;
A
#
# COMPACT_ATOMS: atom_id res chain seq x y z
N MET A 1 45.18 -18.71 36.71
CA MET A 1 45.62 -18.91 35.30
C MET A 1 44.80 -19.97 34.56
N LYS A 2 44.85 -21.27 34.88
CA LYS A 2 44.12 -22.32 34.10
C LYS A 2 42.61 -22.10 33.94
N LYS A 3 41.91 -21.63 34.98
CA LYS A 3 40.46 -21.32 34.91
C LYS A 3 40.12 -20.12 34.00
N ILE A 4 41.02 -19.13 33.92
CA ILE A 4 40.85 -17.94 33.08
C ILE A 4 41.05 -18.30 31.61
N ILE A 5 42.04 -19.16 31.31
CA ILE A 5 42.29 -19.67 29.97
C ILE A 5 41.11 -20.50 29.46
N LEU A 6 40.51 -21.34 30.31
CA LEU A 6 39.33 -22.11 29.94
C LEU A 6 38.12 -21.21 29.65
N LEU A 7 37.92 -20.15 30.44
CA LEU A 7 36.82 -19.20 30.25
C LEU A 7 36.99 -18.39 28.96
N LEU A 8 38.21 -17.98 28.62
CA LEU A 8 38.53 -17.32 27.36
C LEU A 8 38.37 -18.24 26.15
N LEU A 9 38.70 -19.54 26.28
CA LEU A 9 38.44 -20.53 25.23
C LEU A 9 36.95 -20.75 25.01
N ILE A 10 36.14 -20.79 26.07
CA ILE A 10 34.67 -20.91 25.98
C ILE A 10 34.07 -19.65 25.37
N MET A 11 34.45 -18.46 25.84
CA MET A 11 33.97 -17.22 25.22
C MET A 11 34.45 -17.06 23.78
N GLY A 12 35.67 -17.49 23.46
CA GLY A 12 36.20 -17.51 22.10
C GLY A 12 35.45 -18.47 21.19
N SER A 13 35.05 -19.64 21.68
CA SER A 13 34.25 -20.60 20.90
C SER A 13 32.79 -20.19 20.78
N ILE A 14 32.21 -19.50 21.77
CA ILE A 14 30.89 -18.85 21.66
C ILE A 14 30.95 -17.71 20.64
N ALA A 15 31.95 -16.84 20.71
CA ALA A 15 32.12 -15.76 19.74
C ALA A 15 32.37 -16.31 18.32
N LEU A 16 33.16 -17.38 18.19
CA LEU A 16 33.38 -18.05 16.91
C LEU A 16 32.10 -18.71 16.38
N TYR A 17 31.27 -19.30 17.26
CA TYR A 17 29.95 -19.81 16.90
C TYR A 17 29.02 -18.70 16.43
N PHE A 18 29.00 -17.54 17.11
CA PHE A 18 28.22 -16.38 16.67
C PHE A 18 28.72 -15.78 15.36
N ILE A 19 30.04 -15.79 15.10
CA ILE A 19 30.62 -15.29 13.84
C ILE A 19 30.38 -16.29 12.69
N LEU A 20 30.48 -17.60 12.94
CA LEU A 20 30.27 -18.65 11.94
C LEU A 20 28.79 -18.90 11.65
N ASN A 21 27.89 -18.56 12.57
CA ASN A 21 26.43 -18.60 12.41
C ASN A 21 25.82 -17.20 12.23
N GLN A 22 26.61 -16.17 11.89
CA GLN A 22 25.96 -15.02 11.27
C GLN A 22 25.42 -15.53 9.94
N PRO A 23 24.15 -15.26 9.58
CA PRO A 23 23.70 -15.52 8.23
C PRO A 23 24.72 -14.86 7.29
N PRO A 24 25.17 -15.54 6.23
CA PRO A 24 25.98 -14.87 5.24
C PRO A 24 25.22 -13.59 4.89
N LYS A 25 25.90 -12.43 4.95
CA LYS A 25 25.42 -11.29 4.18
C LYS A 25 25.40 -11.83 2.76
N SER A 26 24.22 -12.13 2.27
CA SER A 26 24.07 -12.42 0.87
C SER A 26 24.52 -11.13 0.19
N GLU A 27 25.72 -11.14 -0.38
CA GLU A 27 26.07 -10.19 -1.44
C GLU A 27 25.26 -10.66 -2.65
N ILE A 28 23.94 -10.51 -2.55
CA ILE A 28 23.08 -10.57 -3.72
C ILE A 28 23.40 -9.26 -4.43
N GLN A 29 24.04 -9.37 -5.60
CA GLN A 29 23.94 -8.32 -6.61
C GLN A 29 22.49 -7.86 -6.59
N ASP A 30 22.22 -6.56 -6.43
CA ASP A 30 20.87 -6.01 -6.58
C ASP A 30 20.20 -6.60 -7.83
N LEU A 31 19.49 -7.71 -7.67
CA LEU A 31 18.70 -8.35 -8.72
C LEU A 31 17.49 -7.45 -9.06
N TYR A 32 17.28 -6.43 -8.23
CA TYR A 32 16.22 -5.43 -8.26
C TYR A 32 16.76 -4.02 -8.45
N LEU A 33 18.02 -3.86 -8.90
CA LEU A 33 18.42 -2.61 -9.54
C LEU A 33 17.33 -2.34 -10.57
N LYS A 34 16.55 -1.28 -10.34
CA LYS A 34 15.54 -0.74 -11.26
C LYS A 34 16.14 -0.91 -12.66
N ASN A 35 15.69 -1.91 -13.42
CA ASN A 35 15.85 -1.83 -14.85
C ASN A 35 15.14 -0.52 -15.16
N GLU A 36 15.89 0.49 -15.61
CA GLU A 36 15.28 1.78 -15.93
C GLU A 36 14.19 1.47 -16.94
N THR A 37 12.94 1.51 -16.48
CA THR A 37 11.78 1.23 -17.31
C THR A 37 11.81 2.29 -18.42
N SER A 38 12.37 1.92 -19.58
CA SER A 38 12.80 2.87 -20.60
C SER A 38 11.62 3.25 -21.47
N GLN A 39 11.06 2.26 -22.17
CA GLN A 39 9.92 2.42 -23.08
C GLN A 39 9.16 1.09 -23.20
N ILE A 40 7.85 1.12 -22.93
CA ILE A 40 6.91 0.00 -23.13
C ILE A 40 5.95 0.24 -24.29
N MET A 41 5.67 1.49 -24.67
CA MET A 41 4.76 1.79 -25.77
C MET A 41 5.46 1.80 -27.14
N ASP A 42 4.77 1.36 -28.20
CA ASP A 42 5.22 1.57 -29.57
C ASP A 42 5.03 3.05 -29.98
N ILE A 43 6.15 3.77 -30.11
CA ILE A 43 6.15 5.22 -30.29
C ILE A 43 6.23 5.61 -31.77
N ALA A 44 5.23 6.34 -32.25
CA ALA A 44 5.36 7.18 -33.44
C ALA A 44 5.65 8.63 -33.04
N PHE A 45 6.50 9.33 -33.79
CA PHE A 45 6.68 10.77 -33.62
C PHE A 45 5.38 11.49 -34.00
N ILE A 46 4.84 12.26 -33.06
CA ILE A 46 3.63 13.07 -33.27
C ILE A 46 4.01 14.53 -33.08
N GLU A 47 3.54 15.42 -33.95
CA GLU A 47 3.75 16.86 -33.80
C GLU A 47 2.51 17.45 -33.11
N SER A 48 2.69 18.21 -32.02
CA SER A 48 1.60 18.93 -31.35
C SER A 48 2.00 20.37 -31.07
N THR A 49 1.15 21.30 -31.54
CA THR A 49 1.28 22.74 -31.26
C THR A 49 0.59 23.16 -29.95
N ARG A 50 0.07 22.20 -29.19
CA ARG A 50 -0.65 22.47 -27.94
C ARG A 50 0.30 23.09 -26.91
N ASN A 51 -0.14 24.21 -26.35
CA ASN A 51 0.48 24.92 -25.23
C ASN A 51 -0.52 25.02 -24.08
N VAL A 52 -0.01 25.18 -22.87
CA VAL A 52 -0.82 25.31 -21.65
C VAL A 52 -0.69 26.74 -21.13
N SER A 53 -1.82 27.46 -21.06
CA SER A 53 -1.82 28.87 -20.69
C SER A 53 -1.28 29.08 -19.27
N GLY A 54 -0.25 29.91 -19.12
CA GLY A 54 0.37 30.20 -17.82
C GLY A 54 1.37 29.13 -17.34
N TYR A 55 1.75 28.19 -18.20
CA TYR A 55 2.81 27.23 -17.93
C TYR A 55 3.88 27.32 -19.03
N ASP A 56 5.14 27.12 -18.64
CA ASP A 56 6.29 27.04 -19.52
C ASP A 56 6.58 25.59 -19.89
N LEU A 57 6.99 25.35 -21.14
CA LEU A 57 7.39 24.03 -21.61
C LEU A 57 8.76 23.68 -21.02
N ILE A 58 8.85 22.55 -20.30
CA ILE A 58 10.07 22.06 -19.68
C ILE A 58 10.74 20.99 -20.55
N ALA A 59 9.96 19.99 -20.97
CA ALA A 59 10.47 18.88 -21.77
C ALA A 59 9.42 18.40 -22.78
N GLU A 60 9.88 17.81 -23.88
CA GLU A 60 9.01 17.22 -24.92
C GLU A 60 9.69 15.99 -25.50
N ASN A 61 8.95 14.88 -25.56
CA ASN A 61 9.36 13.66 -26.25
C ASN A 61 8.47 13.42 -27.47
N ASN A 62 8.51 12.22 -28.05
CA ASN A 62 7.75 11.86 -29.24
C ASN A 62 6.23 12.00 -29.09
N PHE A 63 5.66 11.82 -27.90
CA PHE A 63 4.20 11.86 -27.70
C PHE A 63 3.70 12.57 -26.41
N LEU A 64 4.59 13.06 -25.55
CA LEU A 64 4.25 13.86 -24.36
C LEU A 64 5.00 15.19 -24.34
N LYS A 65 4.40 16.19 -23.69
CA LYS A 65 5.03 17.46 -23.33
C LYS A 65 4.81 17.73 -21.84
N LEU A 66 5.88 18.02 -21.11
CA LEU A 66 5.84 18.41 -19.70
C LEU A 66 5.92 19.92 -19.58
N PHE A 67 4.97 20.51 -18.87
CA PHE A 67 4.86 21.94 -18.62
C PHE A 67 4.89 22.23 -17.11
N MET A 68 5.42 23.38 -16.71
CA MET A 68 5.50 23.84 -15.31
C MET A 68 5.03 25.28 -15.17
N ASN A 69 4.39 25.62 -14.05
CA ASN A 69 4.07 26.98 -13.66
C ASN A 69 4.99 27.45 -12.52
N ASP A 70 5.91 28.34 -12.86
CA ASP A 70 6.95 28.87 -11.95
C ASP A 70 6.39 29.63 -10.73
N ARG A 71 5.17 30.18 -10.83
CA ARG A 71 4.55 30.95 -9.74
C ARG A 71 3.93 30.09 -8.65
N ASN A 72 3.68 28.82 -8.93
CA ASN A 72 2.88 28.00 -8.02
C ASN A 72 3.26 26.53 -8.00
N SER A 73 4.38 26.16 -8.66
CA SER A 73 4.97 24.82 -8.68
C SER A 73 4.08 23.70 -9.25
N HIS A 74 2.97 24.05 -9.91
CA HIS A 74 2.08 23.07 -10.56
C HIS A 74 2.61 22.69 -11.92
N PHE A 75 2.39 21.45 -12.35
CA PHE A 75 2.77 20.99 -13.67
C PHE A 75 1.58 20.46 -14.46
N ALA A 76 1.76 20.36 -15.76
CA ALA A 76 0.79 19.79 -16.69
C ALA A 76 1.49 18.90 -17.72
N VAL A 77 0.83 17.81 -18.10
CA VAL A 77 1.30 16.90 -19.12
C VAL A 77 0.34 16.95 -20.30
N VAL A 78 0.86 17.21 -21.49
CA VAL A 78 0.08 17.15 -22.72
C VAL A 78 0.35 15.83 -23.41
N ASP A 79 -0.70 15.06 -23.66
CA ASP A 79 -0.64 13.93 -24.57
C ASP A 79 -0.80 14.43 -26.01
N LYS A 80 0.26 14.29 -26.81
CA LYS A 80 0.34 14.82 -28.17
C LYS A 80 -0.55 14.02 -29.14
N ARG A 81 -0.96 12.80 -28.79
CA ARG A 81 -1.86 11.96 -29.62
C ARG A 81 -3.23 12.59 -29.80
N ASN A 82 -3.71 13.31 -28.78
CA ASN A 82 -5.06 13.88 -28.75
C ASN A 82 -5.15 15.32 -28.20
N ASP A 83 -4.01 15.95 -27.92
CA ASP A 83 -3.87 17.29 -27.33
C ASP A 83 -4.54 17.47 -25.95
N TYR A 84 -4.83 16.35 -25.26
CA TYR A 84 -5.40 16.38 -23.93
C TYR A 84 -4.37 16.84 -22.90
N VAL A 85 -4.83 17.59 -21.89
CA VAL A 85 -3.97 18.17 -20.87
C VAL A 85 -4.33 17.61 -19.50
N TRP A 86 -3.38 16.94 -18.87
CA TRP A 86 -3.46 16.42 -17.52
C TRP A 86 -2.82 17.41 -16.55
N TYR A 87 -3.57 17.91 -15.57
CA TYR A 87 -3.07 18.88 -14.59
C TYR A 87 -2.76 18.20 -13.26
N SER A 88 -1.61 18.53 -12.65
CA SER A 88 -1.25 18.04 -11.32
C SER A 88 -2.22 18.52 -10.23
N ASN A 89 -2.79 19.72 -10.40
CA ASN A 89 -3.54 20.46 -9.40
C ASN A 89 -4.59 21.39 -10.03
N TYR A 90 -5.53 21.88 -9.21
CA TYR A 90 -6.64 22.74 -9.65
C TYR A 90 -6.74 24.04 -8.84
N PHE A 91 -6.53 25.19 -9.49
CA PHE A 91 -6.68 26.51 -8.87
C PHE A 91 -8.13 26.89 -8.53
N THR A 92 -9.08 26.44 -9.33
CA THR A 92 -10.49 26.78 -9.13
C THR A 92 -11.04 25.92 -8.01
N SER A 93 -11.10 26.49 -6.80
CA SER A 93 -11.62 25.78 -5.66
C SER A 93 -13.12 25.52 -5.77
N ASP A 94 -13.57 24.42 -5.18
CA ASP A 94 -14.98 24.21 -4.91
C ASP A 94 -15.47 25.07 -3.74
N PRO A 95 -16.35 26.08 -3.95
CA PRO A 95 -16.84 26.91 -2.86
C PRO A 95 -17.71 26.13 -1.86
N LYS A 96 -18.17 24.92 -2.21
CA LYS A 96 -18.89 24.03 -1.29
C LYS A 96 -17.97 23.15 -0.46
N ALA A 97 -16.71 22.98 -0.88
CA ALA A 97 -15.73 22.19 -0.14
C ALA A 97 -15.27 22.94 1.11
N THR A 98 -14.86 22.19 2.14
CA THR A 98 -14.23 22.79 3.33
C THR A 98 -12.92 23.47 2.95
N LYS A 99 -12.45 24.42 3.79
CA LYS A 99 -11.18 25.12 3.54
C LYS A 99 -10.00 24.15 3.35
N THR A 100 -9.97 23.05 4.12
CA THR A 100 -8.98 21.98 3.96
C THR A 100 -9.00 21.38 2.56
N TYR A 101 -10.17 20.99 2.04
CA TYR A 101 -10.27 20.43 0.68
C TYR A 101 -9.99 21.48 -0.41
N GLN A 102 -10.39 22.74 -0.21
CA GLN A 102 -10.05 23.83 -1.13
C GLN A 102 -8.54 24.06 -1.23
N ASN A 103 -7.81 23.94 -0.12
CA ASN A 103 -6.35 24.01 -0.10
C ASN A 103 -5.74 22.74 -0.72
N LEU A 104 -6.28 21.55 -0.42
CA LEU A 104 -5.81 20.29 -0.98
C LEU A 104 -5.93 20.24 -2.52
N GLN A 105 -6.99 20.80 -3.11
CA GLN A 105 -7.17 20.95 -4.57
C GLN A 105 -5.99 21.65 -5.24
N LYS A 106 -5.33 22.56 -4.52
CA LYS A 106 -4.21 23.37 -5.00
C LYS A 106 -2.85 22.84 -4.54
N SER A 107 -2.82 21.72 -3.81
CA SER A 107 -1.62 21.23 -3.14
C SER A 107 -0.99 20.08 -3.91
N THR A 108 0.29 20.22 -4.26
CA THR A 108 1.11 19.14 -4.82
C THR A 108 1.21 17.96 -3.85
N PHE A 109 1.22 18.25 -2.54
CA PHE A 109 1.12 17.24 -1.49
C PHE A 109 0.52 17.82 -0.21
N SER A 110 0.07 16.94 0.69
CA SER A 110 -0.20 17.29 2.07
C SER A 110 0.50 16.32 3.01
N LEU A 111 1.07 16.82 4.10
CA LEU A 111 1.73 15.99 5.10
C LEU A 111 0.88 15.92 6.37
N ARG A 112 0.88 14.75 6.99
CA ARG A 112 0.47 14.57 8.38
C ARG A 112 1.72 14.54 9.23
N TYR A 113 1.74 15.31 10.32
CA TYR A 113 2.86 15.32 11.26
C TYR A 113 2.38 15.10 12.70
N ARG A 114 3.31 14.68 13.55
CA ARG A 114 3.10 14.46 14.99
C ARG A 114 3.41 15.74 15.76
N GLU A 115 2.46 16.17 16.59
CA GLU A 115 2.58 17.28 17.51
C GLU A 115 3.27 16.87 18.82
N THR A 116 3.71 17.84 19.62
CA THR A 116 4.38 17.59 20.91
C THR A 116 3.50 16.87 21.94
N ASP A 117 2.17 16.92 21.77
CA ASP A 117 1.20 16.22 22.61
C ASP A 117 0.83 14.82 22.09
N ASN A 118 1.57 14.32 21.08
CA ASN A 118 1.35 13.08 20.33
C ASN A 118 0.04 13.04 19.52
N THR A 119 -0.66 14.16 19.35
CA THR A 119 -1.72 14.26 18.34
C THR A 119 -1.12 14.38 16.94
N THR A 120 -1.93 14.20 15.90
CA THR A 120 -1.50 14.44 14.52
C THR A 120 -2.25 15.61 13.91
N LYS A 121 -1.55 16.40 13.10
CA LYS A 121 -2.16 17.49 12.31
C LYS A 121 -1.80 17.35 10.84
N LEU A 122 -2.65 17.95 10.00
CA LEU A 122 -2.50 17.98 8.55
C LEU A 122 -2.02 19.36 8.11
N MET A 123 -0.97 19.41 7.29
CA MET A 123 -0.53 20.62 6.58
C MET A 123 -0.61 20.39 5.08
N THR A 124 -1.21 21.34 4.37
CA THR A 124 -1.24 21.34 2.91
C THR A 124 -0.10 22.22 2.38
N ASN A 125 0.67 21.75 1.41
CA ASN A 125 1.79 22.56 0.90
C ASN A 125 1.30 23.83 0.18
N TYR A 126 0.04 23.87 -0.29
CA TYR A 126 -0.53 25.10 -0.81
C TYR A 126 -0.58 26.21 0.24
N GLU A 127 -1.18 25.92 1.40
CA GLU A 127 -1.42 26.91 2.46
C GLU A 127 -0.13 27.36 3.15
N TYR A 128 0.80 26.42 3.34
CA TYR A 128 1.98 26.62 4.16
C TYR A 128 3.29 26.71 3.36
N SER A 129 3.22 26.77 2.03
CA SER A 129 4.39 26.97 1.17
C SER A 129 4.06 27.76 -0.10
N ILE A 130 3.26 27.19 -1.02
CA ILE A 130 3.01 27.77 -2.36
C ILE A 130 2.39 29.17 -2.29
N GLN A 131 1.36 29.34 -1.45
CA GLN A 131 0.66 30.63 -1.30
C GLN A 131 1.59 31.76 -0.84
N ASN A 132 2.67 31.40 -0.11
CA ASN A 132 3.65 32.34 0.43
C ASN A 132 4.97 32.34 -0.35
N GLN A 133 5.04 31.68 -1.51
CA GLN A 133 6.26 31.55 -2.35
C GLN A 133 7.46 30.94 -1.62
N GLN A 134 7.22 29.95 -0.75
CA GLN A 134 8.27 29.29 0.04
C GLN A 134 8.74 27.99 -0.64
N PHE A 135 9.18 28.10 -1.88
CA PHE A 135 9.74 26.99 -2.66
C PHE A 135 10.80 27.49 -3.64
N GLU A 136 11.76 26.63 -3.98
CA GLU A 136 12.79 26.89 -4.99
C GLU A 136 12.64 25.88 -6.13
N ILE A 137 12.80 26.33 -7.38
CA ILE A 137 12.70 25.48 -8.57
C ILE A 137 14.09 25.39 -9.20
N ASP A 138 14.55 24.15 -9.43
CA ASP A 138 15.78 23.85 -10.17
C ASP A 138 15.43 23.08 -11.45
N LEU A 139 15.72 23.69 -12.61
CA LEU A 139 15.48 23.10 -13.93
C LEU A 139 16.72 22.37 -14.49
N GLU A 140 17.88 22.49 -13.85
CA GLU A 140 19.15 21.93 -14.32
C GLU A 140 19.45 20.58 -13.64
N SER A 141 18.92 20.33 -12.44
CA SER A 141 19.20 19.11 -11.66
C SER A 141 18.55 17.83 -12.21
N VAL A 142 17.52 17.95 -13.06
CA VAL A 142 16.77 16.81 -13.61
C VAL A 142 16.69 16.93 -15.12
N GLU A 143 17.37 16.04 -15.83
CA GLU A 143 17.24 15.95 -17.29
C GLU A 143 15.80 15.61 -17.69
N ASP A 144 15.27 16.32 -18.68
CA ASP A 144 13.88 16.23 -19.14
C ASP A 144 12.84 16.42 -18.02
N GLY A 145 13.16 17.24 -17.02
CA GLY A 145 12.32 17.44 -15.85
C GLY A 145 12.67 18.67 -15.04
N PHE A 146 12.27 18.66 -13.77
CA PHE A 146 12.59 19.71 -12.80
C PHE A 146 12.60 19.15 -11.37
N ARG A 147 13.24 19.88 -10.47
CA ARG A 147 13.22 19.68 -9.02
C ARG A 147 12.55 20.89 -8.33
N ILE A 148 11.85 20.63 -7.24
CA ILE A 148 11.24 21.66 -6.40
C ILE A 148 11.53 21.36 -4.94
N ASP A 149 12.10 22.34 -4.25
CA ASP A 149 12.42 22.26 -2.83
C ASP A 149 11.43 23.12 -2.05
N TYR A 150 10.50 22.50 -1.33
CA TYR A 150 9.48 23.20 -0.57
C TYR A 150 9.91 23.41 0.88
N THR A 151 9.74 24.63 1.39
CA THR A 151 9.67 24.90 2.84
C THR A 151 8.21 25.01 3.26
N VAL A 152 7.75 24.06 4.07
CA VAL A 152 6.37 23.97 4.58
C VAL A 152 6.35 24.42 6.03
N ALA A 153 5.89 25.64 6.28
CA ALA A 153 5.85 26.23 7.62
C ALA A 153 4.69 27.22 7.77
N ASP A 154 4.11 27.28 8.98
CA ASP A 154 3.15 28.33 9.30
C ASP A 154 3.89 29.63 9.65
N ARG A 155 3.89 30.59 8.72
CA ARG A 155 4.45 31.93 8.93
C ARG A 155 3.39 32.98 9.27
N SER A 156 2.16 32.56 9.58
CA SER A 156 1.13 33.51 10.01
C SER A 156 1.52 34.16 11.34
N PRO A 157 1.23 35.47 11.54
CA PRO A 157 1.51 36.13 12.80
C PRO A 157 0.87 35.38 13.98
N LYS A 158 1.64 35.24 15.07
CA LYS A 158 1.21 34.58 16.31
C LYS A 158 1.33 35.51 17.50
N GLY A 159 0.73 35.10 18.62
CA GLY A 159 0.82 35.85 19.86
C GLY A 159 2.25 36.15 20.32
N TYR A 160 3.18 35.22 20.10
CA TYR A 160 4.60 35.41 20.45
C TYR A 160 5.31 36.49 19.64
N TRP A 161 4.69 37.05 18.58
CA TRP A 161 5.22 38.18 17.83
C TRP A 161 5.10 39.49 18.61
N PHE A 162 4.41 39.50 19.75
CA PHE A 162 4.20 40.72 20.53
C PHE A 162 4.91 40.61 21.87
N PRO A 163 5.58 41.68 22.34
CA PRO A 163 6.19 41.65 23.66
C PRO A 163 5.11 41.53 24.74
N THR A 164 5.27 40.59 25.67
CA THR A 164 4.39 40.49 26.85
C THR A 164 4.58 41.70 27.74
N LYS A 165 5.83 42.16 27.86
CA LYS A 165 6.21 43.42 28.51
C LYS A 165 7.25 44.14 27.67
N ILE A 166 7.20 45.47 27.72
CA ILE A 166 8.12 46.34 27.02
C ILE A 166 8.35 47.59 27.87
N SER A 167 9.58 48.11 27.88
CA SER A 167 9.88 49.34 28.61
C SER A 167 9.12 50.51 27.98
N LYS A 168 8.74 51.50 28.79
CA LYS A 168 8.03 52.68 28.30
C LYS A 168 8.82 53.40 27.20
N GLU A 169 10.13 53.51 27.35
CA GLU A 169 11.01 54.15 26.37
C GLU A 169 10.95 53.44 25.02
N ARG A 170 11.11 52.10 25.02
CA ARG A 170 11.05 51.30 23.78
C ARG A 170 9.66 51.23 23.19
N PHE A 171 8.60 51.19 24.01
CA PHE A 171 7.22 51.26 23.52
C PHE A 171 6.94 52.60 22.83
N GLU A 172 7.38 53.71 23.42
CA GLU A 172 7.24 55.02 22.81
C GLU A 172 8.06 55.13 21.51
N GLU A 173 9.31 54.68 21.52
CA GLU A 173 10.22 54.75 20.39
C GLU A 173 9.84 53.85 19.21
N LEU A 174 9.57 52.56 19.48
CA LEU A 174 9.45 51.53 18.43
C LEU A 174 8.02 51.22 18.03
N ILE A 175 7.02 51.62 18.82
CA ILE A 175 5.60 51.32 18.54
C ILE A 175 4.77 52.60 18.42
N TYR A 176 4.71 53.40 19.48
CA TYR A 176 3.77 54.53 19.52
C TYR A 176 4.16 55.70 18.61
N ASN A 177 5.44 56.10 18.58
CA ASN A 177 5.89 57.20 17.72
C ASN A 177 5.77 56.87 16.22
N PRO A 178 6.18 55.67 15.75
CA PRO A 178 5.90 55.22 14.38
C PRO A 178 4.41 55.21 14.06
N PHE A 179 3.58 54.67 14.96
CA PHE A 179 2.12 54.63 14.79
C PHE A 179 1.49 56.01 14.64
N VAL A 180 1.84 56.97 15.50
CA VAL A 180 1.29 58.35 15.43
C VAL A 180 1.82 59.11 14.21
N SER A 181 2.99 58.73 13.68
CA SER A 181 3.59 59.35 12.50
C SER A 181 3.08 58.78 11.17
N HIS A 182 2.34 57.68 11.21
CA HIS A 182 1.76 57.02 10.03
C HIS A 182 0.61 57.84 9.42
N GLU A 183 0.51 57.83 8.08
CA GLU A 183 -0.57 58.51 7.36
C GLU A 183 -1.75 57.56 7.13
N PHE A 184 -2.80 57.68 7.95
CA PHE A 184 -3.98 56.81 7.89
C PHE A 184 -4.96 57.21 6.78
N GLU A 185 -5.64 56.22 6.19
CA GLU A 185 -6.65 56.45 5.14
C GLU A 185 -7.84 57.27 5.66
N SER A 186 -8.14 57.17 6.96
CA SER A 186 -9.20 57.97 7.59
C SER A 186 -8.94 58.24 9.08
N PRO A 187 -9.48 59.35 9.63
CA PRO A 187 -9.43 59.62 11.07
C PRO A 187 -10.14 58.55 11.92
N ALA A 188 -11.11 57.84 11.35
CA ALA A 188 -11.81 56.76 12.03
C ALA A 188 -10.90 55.56 12.27
N GLN A 189 -10.11 55.17 11.26
CA GLN A 189 -9.12 54.09 11.37
C GLN A 189 -8.08 54.39 12.46
N TYR A 190 -7.50 55.60 12.45
CA TYR A 190 -6.58 56.03 13.52
C TYR A 190 -7.21 55.92 14.91
N THR A 191 -8.44 56.42 15.09
CA THR A 191 -9.12 56.41 16.39
C THR A 191 -9.41 54.99 16.88
N GLU A 192 -9.74 54.08 15.96
CA GLU A 192 -9.97 52.67 16.26
C GLU A 192 -8.69 51.97 16.73
N LEU A 193 -7.61 52.08 15.94
CA LEU A 193 -6.33 51.44 16.21
C LEU A 193 -5.62 52.06 17.43
N ASP A 194 -5.66 53.39 17.62
CA ASP A 194 -5.09 54.06 18.81
C ASP A 194 -5.79 53.58 20.09
N ARG A 195 -7.13 53.53 20.06
CA ARG A 195 -7.92 53.00 21.18
C ARG A 195 -7.58 51.54 21.45
N TYR A 196 -7.41 50.74 20.40
CA TYR A 196 -7.02 49.34 20.54
C TYR A 196 -5.64 49.23 21.18
N LEU A 197 -4.62 49.93 20.66
CA LEU A 197 -3.25 49.93 21.18
C LEU A 197 -3.19 50.32 22.65
N ARG A 198 -3.90 51.38 23.06
CA ARG A 198 -3.99 51.82 24.48
C ARG A 198 -4.70 50.83 25.39
N ASN A 199 -5.61 50.04 24.84
CA ASN A 199 -6.29 48.99 25.60
C ASN A 199 -5.43 47.73 25.69
N ALA A 200 -4.68 47.43 24.64
CA ALA A 200 -3.81 46.26 24.54
C ALA A 200 -2.57 46.42 25.42
N TYR A 201 -1.91 47.58 25.42
CA TYR A 201 -0.74 47.86 26.24
C TYR A 201 -1.04 48.92 27.30
N LYS A 202 -0.92 48.54 28.57
CA LYS A 202 -1.16 49.42 29.72
C LYS A 202 0.08 49.55 30.60
N PRO A 203 0.33 50.72 31.21
CA PRO A 203 1.38 50.83 32.22
C PRO A 203 1.06 49.92 33.42
N LEU A 204 2.06 49.22 33.93
CA LEU A 204 1.91 48.41 35.14
C LEU A 204 1.60 49.29 36.36
N GLU A 205 0.70 48.81 37.23
CA GLU A 205 0.30 49.56 38.44
C GLU A 205 1.49 49.80 39.38
N ASP A 206 2.37 48.79 39.52
CA ASP A 206 3.53 48.82 40.41
C ASP A 206 4.81 49.37 39.74
N ASP A 207 4.85 49.46 38.41
CA ASP A 207 5.95 50.04 37.63
C ASP A 207 5.43 50.79 36.38
N PRO A 208 5.07 52.08 36.52
CA PRO A 208 4.56 52.87 35.40
C PRO A 208 5.54 53.10 34.24
N ASN A 209 6.81 52.72 34.39
CA ASN A 209 7.81 52.77 33.32
C ASN A 209 7.87 51.49 32.48
N THR A 210 6.96 50.54 32.72
CA THR A 210 6.85 49.29 31.95
C THR A 210 5.41 49.13 31.48
N TYR A 211 5.23 48.85 30.19
CA TYR A 211 3.94 48.49 29.60
C TYR A 211 3.79 46.97 29.59
N ILE A 212 2.61 46.48 29.94
CA ILE A 212 2.22 45.07 29.86
C ILE A 212 1.09 44.90 28.85
N LEU A 213 1.14 43.79 28.11
CA LEU A 213 0.06 43.32 27.26
C LEU A 213 -1.14 42.92 28.15
N ALA A 214 -2.11 43.82 28.30
CA ALA A 214 -3.29 43.67 29.15
C ALA A 214 -4.39 42.77 28.54
N LEU A 215 -4.18 42.24 27.33
CA LEU A 215 -5.09 41.29 26.68
C LEU A 215 -4.98 39.87 27.23
N VAL A 216 -3.89 39.58 27.95
CA VAL A 216 -3.64 38.29 28.61
C VAL A 216 -3.62 38.50 30.12
N THR A 217 -4.15 37.54 30.88
CA THR A 217 -4.39 37.69 32.33
C THR A 217 -3.79 36.54 33.13
N GLY A 218 -3.38 36.83 34.37
CA GLY A 218 -2.79 35.84 35.26
C GLY A 218 -1.37 35.48 34.83
N ASP A 219 -1.08 34.18 34.74
CA ASP A 219 0.24 33.67 34.33
C ASP A 219 0.40 33.55 32.81
N LYS A 220 -0.59 34.03 32.03
CA LYS A 220 -0.58 34.00 30.57
C LYS A 220 0.37 35.03 29.97
N THR A 221 0.91 34.71 28.81
CA THR A 221 1.86 35.54 28.04
C THR A 221 1.27 35.91 26.69
N SER A 222 1.98 36.74 25.91
CA SER A 222 1.56 37.07 24.54
C SER A 222 1.33 35.84 23.66
N SER A 223 2.03 34.72 23.89
CA SER A 223 1.81 33.44 23.23
C SER A 223 0.39 32.86 23.39
N ASP A 224 -0.35 33.29 24.42
CA ASP A 224 -1.75 32.89 24.66
C ASP A 224 -2.78 33.73 23.89
N LEU A 225 -2.34 34.76 23.15
CA LEU A 225 -3.21 35.54 22.27
C LEU A 225 -3.77 34.66 21.15
N VAL A 226 -5.04 34.88 20.80
CA VAL A 226 -5.71 34.17 19.71
C VAL A 226 -6.65 35.09 18.96
N GLY A 227 -6.91 34.76 17.69
CA GLY A 227 -7.96 35.41 16.91
C GLY A 227 -7.67 36.85 16.54
N THR A 228 -8.70 37.71 16.61
CA THR A 228 -8.66 39.09 16.11
C THR A 228 -7.60 39.97 16.76
N ASP A 229 -7.20 39.65 17.99
CA ASP A 229 -6.23 40.46 18.72
C ASP A 229 -4.84 40.41 18.07
N ILE A 230 -4.46 39.26 17.53
CA ILE A 230 -3.22 39.11 16.77
C ILE A 230 -3.26 39.98 15.52
N SER A 231 -4.39 40.00 14.79
CA SER A 231 -4.53 40.78 13.56
C SER A 231 -4.38 42.28 13.82
N TYR A 232 -5.05 42.82 14.84
CA TYR A 232 -4.92 44.24 15.19
C TYR A 232 -3.51 44.60 15.66
N LEU A 233 -2.91 43.77 16.50
CA LEU A 233 -1.55 44.02 16.97
C LEU A 233 -0.53 43.92 15.84
N TYR A 234 -0.72 42.99 14.89
CA TYR A 234 0.14 42.86 13.73
C TYR A 234 0.07 44.09 12.83
N GLU A 235 -1.14 44.56 12.50
CA GLU A 235 -1.33 45.80 11.74
C GLU A 235 -0.65 46.99 12.43
N ILE A 236 -0.84 47.14 13.75
CA ILE A 236 -0.29 48.29 14.48
C ILE A 236 1.23 48.22 14.66
N LEU A 237 1.77 47.09 15.13
CA LEU A 237 3.18 46.99 15.49
C LEU A 237 4.05 46.80 14.25
N TYR A 238 3.61 45.99 13.29
CA TYR A 238 4.47 45.51 12.21
C TYR A 238 4.18 46.21 10.88
N GLU A 239 2.93 46.26 10.43
CA GLU A 239 2.59 46.91 9.15
C GLU A 239 2.70 48.44 9.24
N ILE A 240 2.23 49.02 10.33
CA ILE A 240 2.28 50.47 10.59
C ILE A 240 3.56 50.85 11.33
N GLY A 241 3.87 50.13 12.41
CA GLY A 241 4.94 50.49 13.34
C GLY A 241 6.33 50.05 12.90
N HIS A 242 6.44 49.10 11.97
CA HIS A 242 7.69 48.49 11.52
C HIS A 242 8.56 47.96 12.68
N TYR A 243 7.92 47.54 13.77
CA TYR A 243 8.57 46.95 14.93
C TYR A 243 9.37 45.70 14.51
N GLY A 244 10.62 45.55 14.96
CA GLY A 244 11.47 44.43 14.54
C GLY A 244 12.02 44.50 13.11
N ASN A 245 11.77 45.57 12.34
CA ASN A 245 12.39 45.75 11.03
C ASN A 245 13.80 46.34 11.18
N LYS A 246 14.77 45.88 10.38
CA LYS A 246 16.11 46.49 10.31
C LYS A 246 16.22 47.40 9.10
N GLN A 247 16.88 48.53 9.31
CA GLN A 247 17.17 49.52 8.28
C GLN A 247 18.66 49.50 7.90
N ASP A 248 18.97 49.76 6.63
CA ASP A 248 20.32 50.09 6.18
C ASP A 248 20.76 51.50 6.63
N GLU A 249 22.00 51.88 6.35
CA GLU A 249 22.53 53.23 6.66
C GLU A 249 21.77 54.38 5.97
N LEU A 250 20.91 54.07 4.99
CA LEU A 250 20.10 55.01 4.22
C LEU A 250 18.64 55.05 4.71
N GLY A 251 18.29 54.25 5.73
CA GLY A 251 16.93 54.18 6.29
C GLY A 251 15.98 53.28 5.52
N ASN A 252 16.45 52.49 4.55
CA ASN A 252 15.62 51.52 3.84
C ASN A 252 15.49 50.24 4.67
N TYR A 253 14.28 49.71 4.79
CA TYR A 253 14.06 48.41 5.41
C TYR A 253 14.71 47.31 4.55
N ILE A 254 15.63 46.56 5.16
CA ILE A 254 16.37 45.47 4.52
C ILE A 254 15.99 44.09 5.08
N GLU A 255 15.39 44.08 6.27
CA GLU A 255 14.89 42.90 6.97
C GLU A 255 13.59 43.32 7.68
N GLU A 256 12.50 42.59 7.47
CA GLU A 256 11.19 42.89 8.09
C GLU A 256 10.77 41.77 9.05
N TYR A 257 10.04 42.12 10.10
CA TYR A 257 9.37 41.17 11.01
C TYR A 257 10.31 40.27 11.83
N HIS A 258 11.49 40.76 12.24
CA HIS A 258 12.38 39.96 13.09
C HIS A 258 11.94 39.95 14.56
N PHE A 259 12.20 38.83 15.24
CA PHE A 259 11.90 38.65 16.66
C PHE A 259 12.96 39.23 17.61
N ASP A 260 14.04 39.83 17.09
CA ASP A 260 15.14 40.35 17.91
C ASP A 260 14.65 41.36 18.97
N ASP A 261 13.78 42.29 18.58
CA ASP A 261 13.19 43.28 19.50
C ASP A 261 12.23 42.63 20.50
N VAL A 262 11.35 41.72 20.04
CA VAL A 262 10.40 41.01 20.90
C VAL A 262 11.14 40.16 21.94
N ASN A 263 12.17 39.45 21.52
CA ASN A 263 12.99 38.60 22.38
C ASN A 263 13.73 39.45 23.41
N PHE A 264 14.35 40.56 22.99
CA PHE A 264 15.00 41.50 23.91
C PHE A 264 14.03 42.04 24.96
N ASP A 265 12.85 42.47 24.52
CA ASP A 265 11.82 43.04 25.39
C ASP A 265 11.28 41.99 26.37
N ASN A 266 11.02 40.77 25.93
CA ASN A 266 10.57 39.68 26.80
C ASN A 266 11.68 39.22 27.79
N ASP A 267 12.92 39.05 27.32
CA ASP A 267 14.07 38.61 28.12
C ASP A 267 14.38 39.61 29.24
N MET A 268 14.27 40.92 28.98
CA MET A 268 14.49 41.98 29.97
C MET A 268 13.61 41.79 31.22
N TYR A 269 12.44 41.17 31.07
CA TYR A 269 11.49 40.93 32.15
C TYR A 269 11.36 39.44 32.53
N GLY A 270 12.25 38.58 32.05
CA GLY A 270 12.29 37.15 32.39
C GLY A 270 11.18 36.32 31.75
N TYR A 271 10.65 36.74 30.59
CA TYR A 271 9.73 35.94 29.79
C TYR A 271 10.51 35.26 28.66
N GLU A 272 10.70 33.95 28.76
CA GLU A 272 11.25 33.17 27.65
C GLU A 272 10.08 32.64 26.81
N VAL A 273 10.08 32.94 25.51
CA VAL A 273 9.07 32.45 24.58
C VAL A 273 9.67 31.36 23.70
N GLU A 274 9.26 30.12 23.95
CA GLU A 274 9.69 28.98 23.15
C GLU A 274 8.83 28.89 21.87
N ILE A 275 9.43 29.18 20.71
CA ILE A 275 8.75 29.08 19.42
C ILE A 275 8.77 27.61 18.96
N LYS A 276 7.62 26.95 19.05
CA LYS A 276 7.38 25.59 18.57
C LYS A 276 6.44 25.63 17.39
N ASP A 277 6.95 26.12 16.26
CA ASP A 277 6.22 26.06 15.01
C ASP A 277 6.78 24.93 14.14
N PRO A 278 5.92 24.10 13.55
CA PRO A 278 6.33 23.04 12.66
C PRO A 278 6.92 23.63 11.38
N GLU A 279 8.07 23.10 10.97
CA GLU A 279 8.80 23.50 9.75
C GLU A 279 9.38 22.25 9.11
N PHE A 280 9.04 22.04 7.84
CA PHE A 280 9.47 20.87 7.06
C PHE A 280 10.09 21.31 5.74
N PHE A 281 11.18 20.67 5.34
CA PHE A 281 11.79 20.80 4.02
C PHE A 281 11.51 19.54 3.24
N ILE A 282 10.84 19.65 2.08
CA ILE A 282 10.39 18.51 1.27
C ILE A 282 10.80 18.75 -0.18
N PRO A 283 11.89 18.11 -0.64
CA PRO A 283 12.29 18.12 -2.03
C PRO A 283 11.53 17.07 -2.86
N MET A 284 11.18 17.43 -4.09
CA MET A 284 10.57 16.50 -5.05
C MET A 284 11.06 16.76 -6.48
N THR A 285 10.92 15.75 -7.33
CA THR A 285 11.22 15.85 -8.76
C THR A 285 10.04 15.39 -9.61
N VAL A 286 9.99 15.90 -10.85
CA VAL A 286 9.14 15.37 -11.92
C VAL A 286 9.98 15.26 -13.17
N LYS A 287 9.99 14.07 -13.79
CA LYS A 287 10.78 13.75 -14.97
C LYS A 287 9.89 13.20 -16.07
N LEU A 288 10.09 13.66 -17.29
CA LEU A 288 9.55 13.06 -18.49
C LEU A 288 10.48 11.93 -18.95
N THR A 289 9.97 10.70 -19.07
CA THR A 289 10.71 9.60 -19.71
C THR A 289 10.31 9.48 -21.17
N GLU A 290 10.74 8.43 -21.89
CA GLU A 290 10.37 8.26 -23.31
C GLU A 290 8.85 8.13 -23.50
N ASP A 291 8.15 7.52 -22.53
CA ASP A 291 6.73 7.19 -22.65
C ASP A 291 5.86 7.41 -21.39
N SER A 292 6.44 8.02 -20.35
CA SER A 292 5.76 8.22 -19.07
C SER A 292 6.22 9.51 -18.39
N VAL A 293 5.54 9.86 -17.30
CA VAL A 293 6.01 10.91 -16.36
C VAL A 293 6.22 10.28 -15.00
N VAL A 294 7.39 10.51 -14.40
CA VAL A 294 7.74 9.99 -13.07
C VAL A 294 7.79 11.16 -12.09
N ALA A 295 7.12 11.03 -10.96
CA ALA A 295 7.16 11.99 -9.87
C ALA A 295 7.68 11.32 -8.60
N THR A 296 8.60 11.98 -7.91
CA THR A 296 9.37 11.39 -6.81
C THR A 296 9.53 12.37 -5.66
N ILE A 297 9.37 11.92 -4.41
CA ILE A 297 9.77 12.68 -3.21
C ILE A 297 11.18 12.23 -2.82
N ILE A 298 12.12 13.16 -2.65
CA ILE A 298 13.51 12.82 -2.31
C ILE A 298 13.63 12.70 -0.78
N THR A 299 13.33 11.51 -0.25
CA THR A 299 13.23 11.27 1.20
C THR A 299 14.53 11.54 1.95
N GLU A 300 15.68 11.21 1.37
CA GLU A 300 17.01 11.39 1.99
C GLU A 300 17.34 12.86 2.30
N GLU A 301 16.65 13.80 1.65
CA GLU A 301 16.82 15.24 1.84
C GLU A 301 15.65 15.88 2.61
N ILE A 302 14.67 15.10 3.07
CA ILE A 302 13.60 15.62 3.93
C ILE A 302 14.18 16.03 5.28
N VAL A 303 13.82 17.24 5.72
CA VAL A 303 14.16 17.74 7.06
C VAL A 303 12.89 18.09 7.80
N ALA A 304 12.62 17.39 8.90
CA ALA A 304 11.59 17.77 9.87
C ALA A 304 12.25 18.47 11.06
N LYS A 305 11.88 19.72 11.34
CA LYS A 305 12.44 20.45 12.47
C LYS A 305 11.95 19.85 13.78
N GLU A 306 12.88 19.45 14.64
CA GLU A 306 12.58 18.94 15.98
C GLU A 306 11.66 19.91 16.76
N PRO A 307 10.69 19.40 17.55
CA PRO A 307 10.45 17.99 17.89
C PRO A 307 9.39 17.30 17.01
N TYR A 308 9.18 17.77 15.78
CA TYR A 308 8.12 17.27 14.90
C TYR A 308 8.58 16.12 14.01
N ASP A 309 7.71 15.14 13.79
CA ASP A 309 7.94 14.04 12.85
C ASP A 309 6.87 14.03 11.75
N ILE A 310 7.29 13.73 10.51
CA ILE A 310 6.36 13.42 9.43
C ILE A 310 5.83 12.00 9.63
N ILE A 311 4.52 11.87 9.62
CA ILE A 311 3.79 10.60 9.75
C ILE A 311 3.45 10.03 8.38
N SER A 312 2.86 10.85 7.50
CA SER A 312 2.54 10.44 6.14
C SER A 312 2.51 11.63 5.18
N ILE A 313 2.71 11.36 3.89
CA ILE A 313 2.55 12.35 2.81
C ILE A 313 1.54 11.81 1.79
N ASN A 314 0.47 12.56 1.57
CA ASN A 314 -0.45 12.36 0.45
C ASN A 314 0.11 13.11 -0.76
N PHE A 315 0.50 12.36 -1.80
CA PHE A 315 1.29 12.86 -2.93
C PHE A 315 0.44 12.96 -4.20
N LEU A 316 0.48 14.13 -4.86
CA LEU A 316 -0.31 14.43 -6.06
C LEU A 316 -1.79 14.04 -5.97
N PRO A 317 -2.52 14.43 -4.89
CA PRO A 317 -3.89 13.98 -4.62
C PRO A 317 -4.92 14.28 -5.72
N TYR A 318 -4.61 15.18 -6.65
CA TYR A 318 -5.49 15.62 -7.73
C TYR A 318 -4.93 15.36 -9.12
N PHE A 319 -3.77 14.71 -9.26
CA PHE A 319 -3.23 14.48 -10.60
C PHE A 319 -4.12 13.50 -11.35
N GLY A 320 -4.67 13.98 -12.48
CA GLY A 320 -5.67 13.24 -13.24
C GLY A 320 -7.05 13.16 -12.60
N ALA A 321 -7.37 13.98 -11.59
CA ALA A 321 -8.74 14.04 -11.07
C ALA A 321 -9.72 14.63 -12.10
N ALA A 322 -11.00 14.24 -12.04
CA ALA A 322 -12.06 14.72 -12.93
C ALA A 322 -13.14 15.47 -12.15
N ASN A 323 -13.53 16.65 -12.62
CA ASN A 323 -14.66 17.37 -12.02
C ASN A 323 -16.01 16.67 -12.31
N GLU A 324 -17.07 17.15 -11.67
CA GLU A 324 -18.42 16.59 -11.70
C GLU A 324 -19.10 16.65 -13.09
N THR A 325 -18.51 17.37 -14.06
CA THR A 325 -19.03 17.47 -15.43
C THR A 325 -18.43 16.45 -16.39
N LYS A 326 -17.41 15.73 -15.95
CA LYS A 326 -16.73 14.72 -16.76
C LYS A 326 -17.33 13.35 -16.54
N GLU A 327 -17.52 12.63 -17.65
CA GLU A 327 -17.91 11.22 -17.65
C GLU A 327 -16.64 10.34 -17.62
N GLY A 328 -16.71 9.23 -16.89
CA GLY A 328 -15.56 8.38 -16.68
C GLY A 328 -15.67 7.50 -15.44
N TYR A 329 -14.53 6.91 -15.09
CA TYR A 329 -14.42 6.01 -13.95
C TYR A 329 -13.00 5.94 -13.40
N MET A 330 -12.89 5.43 -12.18
CA MET A 330 -11.65 5.07 -11.49
C MET A 330 -11.44 3.56 -11.59
N VAL A 331 -10.20 3.14 -11.81
CA VAL A 331 -9.71 1.77 -11.70
C VAL A 331 -8.96 1.63 -10.38
N ILE A 332 -9.40 0.69 -9.54
CA ILE A 332 -8.78 0.38 -8.24
C ILE A 332 -8.16 -1.02 -8.26
N PRO A 333 -7.06 -1.27 -7.54
CA PRO A 333 -6.31 -2.54 -7.59
C PRO A 333 -6.87 -3.63 -6.65
N GLU A 334 -8.12 -3.50 -6.20
CA GLU A 334 -8.73 -4.41 -5.23
C GLU A 334 -9.03 -5.78 -5.84
N GLY A 335 -8.48 -6.86 -5.27
CA GLY A 335 -8.69 -8.22 -5.74
C GLY A 335 -8.27 -8.41 -7.20
N SER A 336 -9.24 -8.67 -8.08
CA SER A 336 -9.00 -8.75 -9.53
C SER A 336 -8.88 -7.37 -10.20
N GLY A 337 -9.29 -6.31 -9.52
CA GLY A 337 -9.51 -4.97 -10.07
C GLY A 337 -10.99 -4.56 -9.94
N GLY A 338 -11.22 -3.27 -9.71
CA GLY A 338 -12.56 -2.71 -9.51
C GLY A 338 -12.79 -1.40 -10.24
N ILE A 339 -14.05 -1.11 -10.54
CA ILE A 339 -14.48 0.14 -11.15
C ILE A 339 -15.36 0.95 -10.19
N ILE A 340 -15.05 2.24 -10.07
CA ILE A 340 -15.92 3.25 -9.45
C ILE A 340 -16.25 4.31 -10.51
N ASN A 341 -17.50 4.36 -10.96
CA ASN A 341 -17.96 5.37 -11.92
C ASN A 341 -18.08 6.74 -11.25
N PHE A 342 -17.70 7.80 -11.96
CA PHE A 342 -17.80 9.17 -11.46
C PHE A 342 -19.22 9.58 -11.09
N THR A 343 -20.21 9.03 -11.81
CA THR A 343 -21.62 9.40 -11.70
C THR A 343 -22.45 8.44 -10.86
N ASN A 344 -21.83 7.54 -10.08
CA ASN A 344 -22.58 6.54 -9.32
C ASN A 344 -23.43 7.11 -8.16
N GLY A 345 -23.20 8.38 -7.77
CA GLY A 345 -24.01 9.12 -6.80
C GLY A 345 -23.92 8.63 -5.35
N LYS A 346 -22.97 7.73 -5.03
CA LYS A 346 -22.84 7.07 -3.72
C LYS A 346 -22.12 7.93 -2.67
N THR A 347 -22.40 9.24 -2.63
CA THR A 347 -21.64 10.22 -1.82
C THR A 347 -21.77 10.02 -0.30
N GLN A 348 -22.82 9.34 0.14
CA GLN A 348 -23.05 8.99 1.54
C GLN A 348 -22.33 7.69 1.97
N GLN A 349 -21.78 6.92 1.04
CA GLN A 349 -21.01 5.72 1.34
C GLN A 349 -19.59 6.07 1.76
N ARG A 350 -18.91 5.17 2.48
CA ARG A 350 -17.50 5.33 2.83
C ARG A 350 -16.65 5.42 1.56
N SER A 351 -15.57 6.20 1.62
CA SER A 351 -14.59 6.25 0.54
C SER A 351 -13.94 4.87 0.47
N TYR A 352 -13.54 4.46 -0.73
CA TYR A 352 -12.73 3.27 -0.85
C TYR A 352 -11.33 3.59 -0.32
N THR A 353 -10.82 2.75 0.59
CA THR A 353 -9.50 2.89 1.18
C THR A 353 -8.88 1.52 1.35
N THR A 354 -7.67 1.33 0.83
CA THR A 354 -6.93 0.06 0.91
C THR A 354 -5.44 0.30 1.11
N TYR A 355 -4.75 -0.64 1.74
CA TYR A 355 -3.28 -0.70 1.75
C TYR A 355 -2.80 -1.54 0.58
N LEU A 356 -1.77 -1.08 -0.13
CA LEU A 356 -1.12 -1.90 -1.15
C LEU A 356 -0.34 -3.03 -0.47
N TYR A 357 -0.37 -4.22 -1.09
CA TYR A 357 0.13 -5.48 -0.52
C TYR A 357 -0.49 -5.82 0.84
N ASP A 358 -1.77 -5.51 0.99
CA ASP A 358 -2.60 -5.80 2.16
C ASP A 358 -2.14 -5.11 3.44
N GLN A 359 -2.99 -5.13 4.47
CA GLN A 359 -2.70 -4.51 5.76
C GLN A 359 -1.54 -5.25 6.46
N ASP A 360 -0.63 -4.50 7.09
CA ASP A 360 0.40 -5.09 7.95
C ASP A 360 -0.25 -5.83 9.14
N HIS A 361 -0.16 -7.17 9.14
CA HIS A 361 -0.74 -8.01 10.17
C HIS A 361 -0.04 -7.90 11.54
N THR A 362 1.06 -7.15 11.65
CA THR A 362 1.60 -6.73 12.94
C THR A 362 0.89 -5.52 13.56
N LEU A 363 0.02 -4.85 12.80
CA LEU A 363 -0.91 -3.82 13.29
C LEU A 363 -2.26 -4.47 13.63
N ILE A 364 -2.29 -5.29 14.69
CA ILE A 364 -3.46 -6.11 15.05
C ILE A 364 -4.65 -5.21 15.44
N PRO A 365 -5.77 -5.24 14.70
CA PRO A 365 -6.93 -4.43 15.05
C PRO A 365 -7.66 -5.05 16.25
N ALA A 366 -8.10 -4.20 17.19
CA ALA A 366 -8.87 -4.63 18.36
C ALA A 366 -10.22 -5.31 18.00
N LYS A 367 -10.73 -5.04 16.80
CA LYS A 367 -11.92 -5.62 16.21
C LYS A 367 -11.67 -5.81 14.71
N LEU A 368 -12.06 -6.94 14.14
CA LEU A 368 -11.91 -7.19 12.72
C LEU A 368 -12.59 -6.07 11.92
N SER A 369 -11.83 -5.42 11.05
CA SER A 369 -12.31 -4.46 10.06
C SER A 369 -13.24 -5.15 9.05
N MET A 370 -13.80 -4.41 8.09
CA MET A 370 -14.35 -5.09 6.92
C MET A 370 -13.24 -5.89 6.26
N GLN A 371 -13.48 -7.16 5.93
CA GLN A 371 -12.54 -7.94 5.14
C GLN A 371 -12.47 -7.31 3.75
N ASP A 372 -11.32 -6.70 3.47
CA ASP A 372 -10.89 -6.34 2.12
C ASP A 372 -10.29 -7.61 1.47
N VAL A 373 -10.52 -7.84 0.17
CA VAL A 373 -9.87 -8.90 -0.61
C VAL A 373 -8.43 -8.50 -0.98
N GLY A 374 -8.04 -7.27 -0.65
CA GLY A 374 -6.66 -6.82 -0.72
C GLY A 374 -6.31 -6.10 -2.01
N ALA A 375 -5.20 -5.36 -2.01
CA ALA A 375 -4.68 -4.67 -3.20
C ALA A 375 -3.33 -5.26 -3.60
N LYS A 376 -3.35 -6.14 -4.61
CA LYS A 376 -2.21 -6.98 -5.00
C LYS A 376 -1.28 -6.36 -6.03
N MET A 377 -1.69 -5.22 -6.59
CA MET A 377 -0.96 -4.50 -7.61
C MET A 377 -0.76 -3.05 -7.15
N PRO A 378 0.44 -2.47 -7.24
CA PRO A 378 0.73 -1.10 -6.85
C PRO A 378 0.25 -0.10 -7.92
N ILE A 379 -1.01 -0.16 -8.32
CA ILE A 379 -1.57 0.66 -9.41
C ILE A 379 -2.86 1.36 -9.02
N TYR A 380 -3.17 2.43 -9.75
CA TYR A 380 -4.52 2.97 -9.85
C TYR A 380 -4.71 3.66 -11.20
N GLY A 381 -5.95 3.86 -11.64
CA GLY A 381 -6.20 4.50 -12.93
C GLY A 381 -7.43 5.40 -12.93
N LEU A 382 -7.44 6.37 -13.85
CA LEU A 382 -8.60 7.22 -14.12
C LEU A 382 -8.86 7.29 -15.62
N LYS A 383 -10.13 7.16 -16.03
CA LYS A 383 -10.59 7.39 -17.39
C LYS A 383 -11.45 8.64 -17.45
N HIS A 384 -11.13 9.54 -18.37
CA HIS A 384 -11.89 10.74 -18.72
C HIS A 384 -12.27 10.70 -20.21
N GLU A 385 -13.56 10.54 -20.52
CA GLU A 385 -14.01 10.54 -21.92
C GLU A 385 -13.20 9.55 -22.79
N ASN A 386 -12.32 10.02 -23.68
CA ASN A 386 -11.44 9.22 -24.54
C ASN A 386 -9.95 9.29 -24.13
N ASN A 387 -9.68 9.51 -22.85
CA ASN A 387 -8.33 9.61 -22.29
C ASN A 387 -8.29 8.79 -21.00
N ALA A 388 -7.18 8.13 -20.73
CA ALA A 388 -6.98 7.49 -19.45
C ALA A 388 -5.54 7.62 -18.98
N ILE A 389 -5.35 7.52 -17.67
CA ILE A 389 -4.06 7.55 -16.99
C ILE A 389 -3.96 6.31 -16.11
N LEU A 390 -2.84 5.61 -16.18
CA LEU A 390 -2.43 4.56 -15.24
C LEU A 390 -1.29 5.12 -14.40
N ALA A 391 -1.45 5.08 -13.09
CA ALA A 391 -0.38 5.33 -12.13
C ALA A 391 0.15 3.99 -11.63
N VAL A 392 1.47 3.81 -11.68
CA VAL A 392 2.20 2.69 -11.11
C VAL A 392 3.10 3.23 -10.01
N ILE A 393 2.93 2.76 -8.77
CA ILE A 393 3.73 3.16 -7.62
C ILE A 393 4.98 2.29 -7.61
N GLU A 394 6.10 2.85 -8.08
CA GLU A 394 7.38 2.14 -8.21
C GLU A 394 8.18 2.15 -6.90
N GLY A 395 7.99 3.18 -6.06
CA GLY A 395 8.68 3.34 -4.79
C GLY A 395 7.71 3.62 -3.65
N GLY A 396 7.86 2.91 -2.54
CA GLY A 396 7.05 3.08 -1.34
C GLY A 396 5.69 2.38 -1.36
N ALA A 397 5.44 1.47 -2.31
CA ALA A 397 4.20 0.71 -2.40
C ALA A 397 3.91 -0.07 -1.12
N GLU A 398 4.94 -0.55 -0.43
CA GLU A 398 4.89 -1.36 0.79
C GLU A 398 4.28 -0.62 1.98
N HIS A 399 4.31 0.72 1.96
CA HIS A 399 3.72 1.61 2.96
C HIS A 399 2.69 2.58 2.37
N ALA A 400 2.19 2.29 1.16
CA ALA A 400 1.23 3.12 0.47
C ALA A 400 -0.22 2.71 0.78
N MET A 401 -1.06 3.71 0.98
CA MET A 401 -2.51 3.58 1.10
C MET A 401 -3.19 4.36 -0.02
N LEU A 402 -4.14 3.75 -0.71
CA LEU A 402 -4.94 4.41 -1.73
C LEU A 402 -6.30 4.80 -1.16
N THR A 403 -6.75 6.03 -1.44
CA THR A 403 -8.12 6.46 -1.16
C THR A 403 -8.81 6.99 -2.42
N ALA A 404 -9.91 6.35 -2.83
CA ALA A 404 -10.71 6.77 -3.98
C ALA A 404 -12.02 7.45 -3.54
N GLU A 405 -12.28 8.62 -4.12
CA GLU A 405 -13.45 9.45 -3.81
C GLU A 405 -14.15 9.91 -5.07
N ILE A 406 -15.48 9.90 -5.03
CA ILE A 406 -16.32 10.47 -6.08
C ILE A 406 -16.66 11.93 -5.78
N SER A 407 -16.97 12.66 -6.84
CA SER A 407 -17.46 14.04 -6.77
C SER A 407 -18.73 14.18 -5.92
N GLY A 408 -18.87 15.31 -5.24
CA GLY A 408 -20.01 15.63 -4.37
C GLY A 408 -19.90 15.08 -2.95
N LYS A 409 -18.82 14.34 -2.62
CA LYS A 409 -18.57 13.86 -1.26
C LYS A 409 -17.87 14.91 -0.39
N ASN A 410 -16.63 15.24 -0.72
CA ASN A 410 -15.82 16.24 0.00
C ASN A 410 -15.59 17.51 -0.82
N ASP A 411 -15.61 17.36 -2.14
CA ASP A 411 -15.46 18.41 -3.15
C ASP A 411 -16.07 17.93 -4.47
N ARG A 412 -15.91 18.74 -5.51
CA ARG A 412 -16.45 18.49 -6.86
C ARG A 412 -15.67 17.48 -7.70
N PHE A 413 -14.57 16.90 -7.22
CA PHE A 413 -13.68 16.05 -7.99
C PHE A 413 -13.83 14.56 -7.67
N ASN A 414 -13.76 13.75 -8.71
CA ASN A 414 -13.47 12.32 -8.66
C ASN A 414 -11.96 12.15 -8.68
N LYS A 415 -11.39 11.45 -7.68
CA LYS A 415 -9.94 11.40 -7.46
C LYS A 415 -9.52 10.14 -6.73
N ILE A 416 -8.29 9.70 -6.98
CA ILE A 416 -7.59 8.68 -6.19
C ILE A 416 -6.34 9.34 -5.59
N MET A 417 -6.17 9.19 -4.28
CA MET A 417 -5.10 9.82 -3.52
C MET A 417 -4.19 8.74 -2.93
N PRO A 418 -2.91 8.66 -3.37
CA PRO A 418 -1.92 7.83 -2.71
C PRO A 418 -1.33 8.57 -1.50
N GLU A 419 -1.32 7.88 -0.35
CA GLU A 419 -0.69 8.34 0.90
C GLU A 419 0.44 7.39 1.28
N PHE A 420 1.64 7.92 1.52
CA PHE A 420 2.84 7.18 1.90
C PHE A 420 3.14 7.39 3.38
N THR A 421 3.20 6.32 4.16
CA THR A 421 3.47 6.38 5.61
C THR A 421 4.96 6.31 5.90
N PHE A 422 5.50 7.28 6.63
CA PHE A 422 6.89 7.33 7.09
C PHE A 422 7.05 6.91 8.55
N LYS A 423 5.97 6.85 9.33
CA LYS A 423 6.04 6.50 10.74
C LYS A 423 4.71 5.96 11.26
N ASP A 424 4.71 4.72 11.73
CA ASP A 424 3.50 4.08 12.27
C ASP A 424 3.36 4.21 13.80
N SER A 425 2.14 3.95 14.26
CA SER A 425 1.84 3.74 15.68
C SER A 425 0.98 2.50 15.91
N GLY A 426 1.21 1.84 17.03
CA GLY A 426 0.40 0.74 17.54
C GLY A 426 -0.49 1.20 18.68
N LEU A 427 -1.71 0.66 18.76
CA LEU A 427 -2.62 0.98 19.86
C LEU A 427 -2.46 -0.01 21.01
N TYR A 428 -1.96 0.47 22.14
CA TYR A 428 -1.74 -0.35 23.34
C TYR A 428 -2.81 -0.08 24.40
N TYR A 429 -3.57 -1.11 24.76
CA TYR A 429 -4.65 -1.01 25.75
C TYR A 429 -4.14 -1.37 27.14
N LEU A 430 -3.91 -0.36 28.00
CA LEU A 430 -3.66 -0.57 29.43
C LEU A 430 -4.96 -0.83 30.22
N THR A 431 -6.10 -0.30 29.71
CA THR A 431 -7.46 -0.47 30.27
C THR A 431 -8.50 -0.42 29.11
N GLN A 432 -9.75 0.01 29.33
CA GLN A 432 -10.71 0.29 28.24
C GLN A 432 -10.26 1.44 27.32
N SER A 433 -9.25 2.22 27.71
CA SER A 433 -8.65 3.28 26.91
C SER A 433 -7.30 2.83 26.35
N GLY A 434 -7.15 2.93 25.03
CA GLY A 434 -5.89 2.66 24.32
C GLY A 434 -5.00 3.91 24.27
N ILE A 435 -3.68 3.71 24.29
CA ILE A 435 -2.67 4.73 24.07
C ILE A 435 -1.91 4.36 22.79
N SER A 436 -1.72 5.31 21.89
CA SER A 436 -0.86 5.10 20.71
C SER A 436 0.61 5.11 21.13
N ILE A 437 1.31 4.02 20.82
CA ILE A 437 2.76 3.91 20.92
C ILE A 437 3.30 4.12 19.51
N TRP A 438 3.97 5.24 19.30
CA TRP A 438 4.65 5.54 18.05
C TRP A 438 5.93 4.74 17.93
N ASN A 439 6.26 4.31 16.72
CA ASN A 439 7.59 3.82 16.42
C ASN A 439 8.63 4.94 16.69
N GLU A 440 9.83 4.57 17.12
CA GLU A 440 10.92 5.53 17.32
C GLU A 440 11.50 5.98 15.97
N ASP A 441 11.70 5.03 15.06
CA ASP A 441 12.34 5.26 13.77
C ASP A 441 11.36 5.79 12.71
N THR A 442 11.89 6.61 11.81
CA THR A 442 11.23 7.06 10.58
C THR A 442 11.67 6.14 9.45
N TYR A 443 10.75 5.74 8.58
CA TYR A 443 11.01 4.87 7.44
C TYR A 443 11.80 5.60 6.36
N ASP A 444 12.79 4.91 5.80
CA ASP A 444 13.74 5.46 4.83
C ASP A 444 13.54 4.79 3.47
N TYR A 445 12.46 5.18 2.79
CA TYR A 445 12.17 4.77 1.42
C TYR A 445 11.74 5.99 0.60
N GLN A 446 11.82 5.87 -0.72
CA GLN A 446 11.54 6.97 -1.64
C GLN A 446 10.18 6.78 -2.34
N PRO A 447 9.14 7.57 -2.03
CA PRO A 447 7.89 7.55 -2.78
C PRO A 447 8.12 7.92 -4.25
N GLU A 448 7.69 7.06 -5.16
CA GLU A 448 7.80 7.28 -6.60
C GLU A 448 6.58 6.74 -7.34
N ILE A 449 6.01 7.57 -8.21
CA ILE A 449 4.85 7.21 -9.04
C ILE A 449 5.15 7.50 -10.50
N ARG A 450 5.00 6.48 -11.34
CA ARG A 450 5.08 6.57 -12.80
C ARG A 450 3.69 6.62 -13.41
N TYR A 451 3.47 7.56 -14.32
CA TYR A 451 2.20 7.81 -14.98
C TYR A 451 2.30 7.52 -16.48
N TYR A 452 1.49 6.58 -16.94
CA TYR A 452 1.29 6.26 -18.34
C TYR A 452 -0.06 6.79 -18.81
N PHE A 453 -0.14 7.18 -20.08
CA PHE A 453 -1.34 7.77 -20.68
C PHE A 453 -1.81 6.91 -21.84
N THR A 454 -3.13 6.71 -21.95
CA THR A 454 -3.77 6.06 -23.11
C THR A 454 -4.90 6.92 -23.65
N GLU A 455 -5.24 6.72 -24.93
CA GLU A 455 -6.20 7.55 -25.66
C GLU A 455 -7.08 6.72 -26.59
N GLY A 456 -8.17 7.32 -27.07
CA GLY A 456 -8.98 6.73 -28.13
C GLY A 456 -9.67 5.44 -27.69
N GLU A 457 -9.50 4.37 -28.48
CA GLU A 457 -10.07 3.06 -28.16
C GLU A 457 -9.36 2.39 -26.97
N ASP A 458 -8.08 2.71 -26.73
CA ASP A 458 -7.28 2.18 -25.60
C ASP A 458 -7.44 2.99 -24.31
N ALA A 459 -8.21 4.07 -24.33
CA ALA A 459 -8.56 4.86 -23.15
C ALA A 459 -9.59 4.17 -22.25
N ASN A 460 -9.36 2.91 -21.89
CA ASN A 460 -10.24 2.11 -21.05
C ASN A 460 -9.42 1.18 -20.12
N TYR A 461 -10.07 0.52 -19.17
CA TYR A 461 -9.38 -0.35 -18.21
C TYR A 461 -8.68 -1.56 -18.86
N THR A 462 -9.09 -2.02 -20.05
CA THR A 462 -8.38 -3.04 -20.81
C THR A 462 -7.08 -2.48 -21.39
N GLY A 463 -7.11 -1.29 -21.99
CA GLY A 463 -5.89 -0.60 -22.45
C GLY A 463 -4.93 -0.32 -21.30
N LEU A 464 -5.43 0.12 -20.14
CA LEU A 464 -4.60 0.30 -18.94
C LEU A 464 -4.02 -1.04 -18.43
N ALA A 465 -4.76 -2.14 -18.52
CA ALA A 465 -4.24 -3.46 -18.15
C ALA A 465 -3.15 -3.95 -19.13
N HIS A 466 -3.24 -3.60 -20.42
CA HIS A 466 -2.17 -3.86 -21.40
C HIS A 466 -0.90 -3.07 -21.10
N VAL A 467 -1.03 -1.77 -20.79
CA VAL A 467 0.11 -0.97 -20.34
C VAL A 467 0.76 -1.58 -19.09
N TYR A 468 -0.06 -2.04 -18.14
CA TYR A 468 0.49 -2.69 -16.95
C TYR A 468 1.13 -4.05 -17.24
N LYS A 469 0.58 -4.82 -18.19
CA LYS A 469 1.20 -6.05 -18.69
C LYS A 469 2.59 -5.76 -19.25
N ASP A 470 2.72 -4.80 -20.16
CA ASP A 470 3.99 -4.47 -20.80
C ASP A 470 5.01 -3.95 -19.77
N TYR A 471 4.53 -3.18 -18.77
CA TYR A 471 5.32 -2.79 -17.61
C TYR A 471 5.85 -4.00 -16.82
N LEU A 472 4.98 -4.97 -16.48
CA LEU A 472 5.39 -6.18 -15.76
C LEU A 472 6.38 -7.02 -16.57
N GLN A 473 6.17 -7.14 -17.88
CA GLN A 473 7.10 -7.82 -18.78
C GLN A 473 8.48 -7.20 -18.75
N MET A 474 8.56 -5.88 -18.87
CA MET A 474 9.86 -5.20 -18.86
C MET A 474 10.51 -5.17 -17.47
N LYS A 475 9.72 -4.99 -16.41
CA LYS A 475 10.22 -4.95 -15.03
C LYS A 475 10.79 -6.29 -14.58
N TYR A 476 10.10 -7.38 -14.88
CA TYR A 476 10.42 -8.72 -14.36
C TYR A 476 10.94 -9.70 -15.42
N ASP A 477 11.16 -9.24 -16.66
CA ASP A 477 11.58 -10.06 -17.81
C ASP A 477 10.64 -11.27 -18.03
N LEU A 478 9.33 -11.04 -17.92
CA LEU A 478 8.33 -12.11 -18.07
C LEU A 478 8.10 -12.47 -19.53
N GLU A 479 8.41 -13.72 -19.86
CA GLU A 479 8.17 -14.29 -21.19
C GLU A 479 6.71 -14.71 -21.39
N VAL A 480 6.27 -14.74 -22.66
CA VAL A 480 4.97 -15.30 -23.04
C VAL A 480 5.04 -16.82 -22.93
N LEU A 481 4.05 -17.44 -22.29
CA LEU A 481 3.97 -18.89 -22.14
C LEU A 481 3.80 -19.57 -23.50
N GLU A 482 4.69 -20.52 -23.76
CA GLU A 482 4.49 -21.51 -24.82
C GLU A 482 3.60 -22.65 -24.30
N ASN A 483 2.67 -23.13 -25.13
CA ASN A 483 1.87 -24.34 -24.86
C ASN A 483 0.94 -24.28 -23.62
N LYS A 484 0.33 -23.13 -23.30
CA LYS A 484 -0.63 -22.97 -22.18
C LYS A 484 -1.78 -23.98 -22.29
N LYS A 485 -2.05 -24.74 -21.23
CA LYS A 485 -3.13 -25.74 -21.19
C LYS A 485 -4.32 -25.29 -20.37
N THR A 486 -5.53 -25.53 -20.85
CA THR A 486 -6.72 -25.43 -19.99
C THR A 486 -6.77 -26.65 -19.10
N SER A 487 -6.40 -26.46 -17.83
CA SER A 487 -6.16 -27.52 -16.86
C SER A 487 -7.20 -27.50 -15.75
N LEU A 488 -7.54 -28.67 -15.21
CA LEU A 488 -8.30 -28.77 -13.97
C LEU A 488 -7.34 -28.71 -12.78
N TYR A 489 -7.52 -27.72 -11.90
CA TYR A 489 -6.68 -27.57 -10.71
C TYR A 489 -7.31 -28.29 -9.52
N LEU A 490 -6.49 -29.03 -8.77
CA LEU A 490 -6.93 -29.84 -7.65
C LEU A 490 -6.08 -29.57 -6.40
N ASP A 491 -6.70 -29.02 -5.37
CA ASP A 491 -6.16 -29.06 -4.01
C ASP A 491 -6.56 -30.39 -3.36
N ILE A 492 -5.64 -31.34 -3.28
CA ILE A 492 -5.86 -32.67 -2.69
C ILE A 492 -5.57 -32.60 -1.20
N LEU A 493 -6.58 -32.88 -0.36
CA LEU A 493 -6.44 -32.88 1.09
C LEU A 493 -5.87 -34.22 1.58
N GLY A 494 -4.67 -34.15 2.18
CA GLY A 494 -3.91 -35.28 2.70
C GLY A 494 -4.32 -35.70 4.11
N SER A 495 -3.51 -35.32 5.10
CA SER A 495 -3.75 -35.55 6.52
C SER A 495 -4.09 -34.26 7.24
N TYR A 496 -4.73 -34.40 8.39
CA TYR A 496 -5.03 -33.32 9.32
C TYR A 496 -4.84 -33.78 10.75
N ASP A 497 -4.55 -32.85 11.65
CA ASP A 497 -4.45 -33.10 13.07
C ASP A 497 -5.68 -32.62 13.83
N PHE A 498 -5.90 -33.20 15.01
CA PHE A 498 -6.81 -32.64 16.00
C PHE A 498 -6.38 -33.06 17.41
N ASP A 499 -6.89 -32.35 18.40
CA ASP A 499 -6.61 -32.64 19.80
C ASP A 499 -7.43 -33.85 20.26
N ASP A 500 -6.74 -34.87 20.77
CA ASP A 500 -7.32 -36.06 21.40
C ASP A 500 -6.69 -36.25 22.79
N TYR A 501 -7.30 -37.09 23.63
CA TYR A 501 -6.88 -37.28 25.01
C TYR A 501 -6.60 -38.76 25.30
N PHE A 502 -5.38 -39.04 25.76
CA PHE A 502 -5.04 -40.35 26.32
C PHE A 502 -4.84 -40.22 27.83
N LEU A 503 -5.68 -40.87 28.63
CA LEU A 503 -5.64 -40.78 30.11
C LEU A 503 -5.56 -39.33 30.64
N PHE A 504 -6.38 -38.43 30.07
CA PHE A 504 -6.42 -36.99 30.38
C PHE A 504 -5.22 -36.15 29.92
N PHE A 505 -4.23 -36.76 29.25
CA PHE A 505 -3.14 -36.02 28.61
C PHE A 505 -3.51 -35.70 27.16
N PRO A 506 -3.55 -34.41 26.77
CA PRO A 506 -3.79 -34.03 25.38
C PRO A 506 -2.62 -34.50 24.51
N TYR A 507 -2.93 -34.96 23.29
CA TYR A 507 -1.97 -35.23 22.24
C TYR A 507 -2.59 -34.92 20.87
N LYS A 508 -1.74 -34.62 19.88
CA LYS A 508 -2.16 -34.45 18.49
C LYS A 508 -2.34 -35.81 17.83
N ARG A 509 -3.56 -36.11 17.42
CA ARG A 509 -3.86 -37.28 16.58
C ARG A 509 -3.93 -36.85 15.12
N VAL A 510 -3.24 -37.59 14.26
CA VAL A 510 -3.23 -37.36 12.81
C VAL A 510 -4.14 -38.38 12.14
N GLU A 511 -5.10 -37.90 11.36
CA GLU A 511 -6.00 -38.71 10.53
C GLU A 511 -5.78 -38.41 9.04
N THR A 512 -6.35 -39.24 8.17
CA THR A 512 -6.13 -39.19 6.71
C THR A 512 -7.43 -38.97 5.97
N LEU A 513 -7.40 -38.03 5.03
CA LEU A 513 -8.45 -37.76 4.05
C LEU A 513 -8.11 -38.37 2.69
N THR A 514 -6.84 -38.32 2.28
CA THR A 514 -6.40 -38.90 1.00
C THR A 514 -4.97 -39.41 1.12
N THR A 515 -4.74 -40.69 0.83
CA THR A 515 -3.40 -41.29 0.67
C THR A 515 -2.83 -41.06 -0.73
N TYR A 516 -1.51 -41.21 -0.91
CA TYR A 516 -0.87 -41.07 -2.24
C TYR A 516 -1.46 -42.01 -3.31
N ARG A 517 -1.88 -43.21 -2.91
CA ARG A 517 -2.53 -44.16 -3.83
C ARG A 517 -3.96 -43.74 -4.18
N GLN A 518 -4.70 -43.21 -3.20
CA GLN A 518 -6.04 -42.69 -3.45
C GLN A 518 -5.99 -41.45 -4.34
N ALA A 519 -5.02 -40.56 -4.13
CA ALA A 519 -4.76 -39.43 -5.02
C ALA A 519 -4.53 -39.89 -6.46
N GLN A 520 -3.66 -40.89 -6.67
CA GLN A 520 -3.45 -41.49 -7.99
C GLN A 520 -4.77 -42.02 -8.59
N THR A 521 -5.57 -42.76 -7.82
CA THR A 521 -6.87 -43.29 -8.29
C THR A 521 -7.83 -42.18 -8.72
N MET A 522 -7.91 -41.07 -7.98
CA MET A 522 -8.76 -39.93 -8.35
C MET A 522 -8.30 -39.32 -9.67
N ILE A 523 -6.99 -39.09 -9.84
CA ILE A 523 -6.41 -38.56 -11.09
C ILE A 523 -6.64 -39.51 -12.27
N GLU A 524 -6.46 -40.82 -12.08
CA GLU A 524 -6.76 -41.84 -13.10
C GLU A 524 -8.24 -41.82 -13.50
N SER A 525 -9.14 -41.67 -12.52
CA SER A 525 -10.58 -41.61 -12.77
C SER A 525 -10.97 -40.39 -13.62
N LEU A 526 -10.49 -39.20 -13.24
CA LEU A 526 -10.71 -37.97 -14.01
C LEU A 526 -10.15 -38.07 -15.43
N LYS A 527 -8.94 -38.62 -15.57
CA LYS A 527 -8.32 -38.87 -16.87
C LYS A 527 -9.18 -39.80 -17.74
N ASN A 528 -9.66 -40.91 -17.18
CA ASN A 528 -10.51 -41.86 -17.89
C ASN A 528 -11.85 -41.27 -18.33
N GLN A 529 -12.30 -40.20 -17.68
CA GLN A 529 -13.49 -39.43 -18.02
C GLN A 529 -13.22 -38.26 -18.98
N GLY A 530 -11.98 -38.11 -19.47
CA GLY A 530 -11.61 -37.14 -20.49
C GLY A 530 -11.03 -35.83 -19.98
N VAL A 531 -10.65 -35.74 -18.71
CA VAL A 531 -9.85 -34.62 -18.19
C VAL A 531 -8.39 -34.84 -18.57
N ASN A 532 -7.92 -34.20 -19.63
CA ASN A 532 -6.60 -34.48 -20.23
C ASN A 532 -5.46 -33.63 -19.66
N HIS A 533 -5.77 -32.54 -18.96
CA HIS A 533 -4.78 -31.65 -18.34
C HIS A 533 -5.19 -31.35 -16.91
N MET A 534 -4.29 -31.61 -15.97
CA MET A 534 -4.50 -31.41 -14.54
C MET A 534 -3.27 -30.80 -13.90
N VAL A 535 -3.50 -29.94 -12.91
CA VAL A 535 -2.49 -29.41 -12.00
C VAL A 535 -2.92 -29.80 -10.58
N ALA A 536 -2.05 -30.46 -9.83
CA ALA A 536 -2.37 -30.91 -8.48
C ALA A 536 -1.51 -30.21 -7.44
N ASN A 537 -2.11 -29.79 -6.34
CA ASN A 537 -1.44 -29.33 -5.14
C ASN A 537 -1.85 -30.24 -3.97
N TYR A 538 -0.89 -30.88 -3.32
CA TYR A 538 -1.14 -31.83 -2.23
C TYR A 538 -0.97 -31.10 -0.89
N LYS A 539 -2.09 -30.87 -0.19
CA LYS A 539 -2.13 -30.20 1.11
C LYS A 539 -2.04 -31.20 2.26
N GLY A 540 -1.35 -30.83 3.34
CA GLY A 540 -1.18 -31.68 4.52
C GLY A 540 -0.50 -33.01 4.21
N TRP A 541 0.70 -32.97 3.64
CA TRP A 541 1.43 -34.17 3.19
C TRP A 541 2.59 -34.57 4.13
N PHE A 542 2.96 -33.70 5.07
CA PHE A 542 4.11 -33.84 5.94
C PHE A 542 3.88 -33.20 7.31
N ASN A 543 4.74 -33.54 8.27
CA ASN A 543 4.83 -32.89 9.58
C ASN A 543 3.47 -32.72 10.29
N LYS A 544 2.62 -33.75 10.23
CA LYS A 544 1.30 -33.85 10.90
C LYS A 544 0.13 -33.10 10.24
N GLY A 545 0.17 -32.87 8.93
CA GLY A 545 -1.02 -32.52 8.16
C GLY A 545 -1.11 -31.05 7.77
N MET A 546 -2.33 -30.55 7.53
CA MET A 546 -2.56 -29.24 6.91
C MET A 546 -2.01 -28.05 7.70
N GLU A 547 -2.09 -28.07 9.02
CA GLU A 547 -1.43 -27.10 9.91
C GLU A 547 -0.14 -27.71 10.47
N HIS A 548 0.78 -28.03 9.56
CA HIS A 548 1.99 -28.77 9.87
C HIS A 548 2.84 -28.13 10.99
N GLU A 549 3.62 -28.96 11.68
CA GLU A 549 4.71 -28.48 12.53
C GLU A 549 5.72 -27.67 11.72
N ARG A 550 6.56 -26.87 12.41
CA ARG A 550 7.62 -26.05 11.81
C ARG A 550 8.30 -26.74 10.59
N PRO A 551 8.34 -26.10 9.42
CA PRO A 551 8.84 -26.72 8.19
C PRO A 551 10.37 -26.58 8.06
N ASP A 552 11.16 -26.89 9.09
CA ASP A 552 12.64 -26.88 9.01
C ASP A 552 13.23 -28.23 8.55
N HIS A 553 12.38 -29.22 8.32
CA HIS A 553 12.69 -30.54 7.77
C HIS A 553 11.39 -31.20 7.27
N ILE A 554 11.51 -32.29 6.50
CA ILE A 554 10.35 -33.01 5.96
C ILE A 554 10.24 -34.42 6.56
N ASN A 555 9.21 -34.64 7.38
CA ASN A 555 8.76 -35.97 7.78
C ASN A 555 7.44 -36.31 7.09
N LEU A 556 7.47 -37.26 6.16
CA LEU A 556 6.25 -37.74 5.51
C LEU A 556 5.30 -38.39 6.53
N ASP A 557 4.03 -38.02 6.47
CA ASP A 557 3.01 -38.58 7.34
C ASP A 557 2.75 -40.05 6.98
N SER A 558 3.13 -40.94 7.90
CA SER A 558 3.05 -42.39 7.67
C SER A 558 1.63 -42.90 7.37
N SER A 559 0.60 -42.16 7.78
CA SER A 559 -0.81 -42.44 7.52
C SER A 559 -1.18 -42.26 6.04
N LEU A 560 -0.48 -41.39 5.31
CA LEU A 560 -0.66 -41.16 3.86
C LEU A 560 0.00 -42.24 3.01
N GLY A 561 0.93 -43.00 3.60
CA GLY A 561 1.60 -44.15 2.98
C GLY A 561 3.12 -44.13 3.15
N THR A 562 3.76 -45.11 2.51
CA THR A 562 5.23 -45.25 2.56
C THR A 562 5.92 -44.27 1.60
N LYS A 563 7.21 -43.95 1.84
CA LYS A 563 8.06 -43.19 0.88
C LYS A 563 8.03 -43.74 -0.56
N LYS A 564 7.88 -45.06 -0.73
CA LYS A 564 7.73 -45.68 -2.06
C LYS A 564 6.40 -45.32 -2.74
N ALA A 565 5.33 -45.18 -1.97
CA ALA A 565 4.03 -44.77 -2.49
C ALA A 565 4.05 -43.29 -2.91
N PHE A 566 4.68 -42.44 -2.09
CA PHE A 566 4.98 -41.05 -2.42
C PHE A 566 5.74 -40.94 -3.76
N GLN A 567 6.90 -41.60 -3.88
CA GLN A 567 7.69 -41.58 -5.11
C GLN A 567 6.97 -42.17 -6.33
N ALA A 568 6.09 -43.17 -6.12
CA ALA A 568 5.28 -43.72 -7.19
C ALA A 568 4.23 -42.72 -7.70
N PHE A 569 3.61 -41.95 -6.80
CA PHE A 569 2.67 -40.90 -7.17
C PHE A 569 3.36 -39.76 -7.93
N ASN A 570 4.52 -39.28 -7.47
CA ASN A 570 5.30 -38.25 -8.18
C ASN A 570 5.63 -38.69 -9.61
N ARG A 571 6.16 -39.92 -9.75
CA ARG A 571 6.49 -40.48 -11.06
C ARG A 571 5.27 -40.64 -11.95
N TYR A 572 4.14 -41.07 -11.38
CA TYR A 572 2.91 -41.18 -12.15
C TYR A 572 2.48 -39.83 -12.72
N MET A 573 2.50 -38.76 -11.90
CA MET A 573 2.17 -37.40 -12.33
C MET A 573 3.13 -36.89 -13.42
N GLU A 574 4.44 -37.12 -13.24
CA GLU A 574 5.47 -36.81 -14.23
C GLU A 574 5.26 -37.57 -15.56
N GLU A 575 4.99 -38.88 -15.51
CA GLU A 575 4.71 -39.71 -16.69
C GLU A 575 3.44 -39.26 -17.45
N GLN A 576 2.48 -38.65 -16.75
CA GLN A 576 1.30 -38.05 -17.37
C GLN A 576 1.54 -36.62 -17.88
N GLY A 577 2.64 -35.98 -17.47
CA GLY A 577 2.88 -34.56 -17.73
C GLY A 577 1.96 -33.64 -16.94
N TYR A 578 1.50 -34.05 -15.75
CA TYR A 578 0.65 -33.25 -14.88
C TYR A 578 1.51 -32.58 -13.79
N PRO A 579 1.57 -31.23 -13.73
CA PRO A 579 2.28 -30.54 -12.66
C PRO A 579 1.76 -30.94 -11.28
N LEU A 580 2.69 -31.22 -10.37
CA LEU A 580 2.41 -31.60 -8.98
C LEU A 580 3.18 -30.68 -8.04
N PHE A 581 2.47 -30.10 -7.09
CA PHE A 581 2.99 -29.23 -6.06
C PHE A 581 2.68 -29.79 -4.67
N TYR A 582 3.56 -29.48 -3.74
CA TYR A 582 3.41 -29.83 -2.33
C TYR A 582 3.30 -28.56 -1.50
N ASP A 583 2.20 -28.44 -0.75
CA ASP A 583 1.85 -27.24 0.01
C ASP A 583 2.75 -27.05 1.24
N VAL A 584 3.21 -25.83 1.47
CA VAL A 584 3.99 -25.48 2.66
C VAL A 584 3.73 -24.05 3.11
N GLU A 585 3.59 -23.89 4.42
CA GLU A 585 3.44 -22.61 5.09
C GLU A 585 4.72 -22.25 5.86
N PHE A 586 5.47 -21.27 5.34
CA PHE A 586 6.74 -20.84 5.95
C PHE A 586 6.60 -19.66 6.90
N MET A 587 5.56 -18.83 6.76
CA MET A 587 5.41 -17.56 7.49
C MET A 587 4.57 -17.72 8.76
N LYS A 588 3.56 -18.58 8.74
CA LYS A 588 2.62 -18.81 9.85
C LYS A 588 2.97 -20.11 10.58
N LEU A 589 3.24 -20.01 11.88
CA LEU A 589 3.42 -21.17 12.75
C LEU A 589 2.12 -21.45 13.50
N TYR A 590 1.45 -22.56 13.17
CA TYR A 590 0.22 -23.00 13.82
C TYR A 590 0.48 -23.87 15.06
N ASP A 591 1.35 -24.89 14.96
CA ASP A 591 1.75 -25.73 16.09
C ASP A 591 3.07 -25.25 16.71
N LYS A 592 2.96 -24.37 17.71
CA LYS A 592 4.12 -23.88 18.47
C LYS A 592 4.44 -24.76 19.66
N SER A 593 5.52 -25.55 19.55
CA SER A 593 6.10 -26.28 20.68
C SER A 593 6.45 -25.34 21.85
N SER A 594 6.26 -25.81 23.08
CA SER A 594 6.65 -25.08 24.30
C SER A 594 8.15 -24.81 24.41
N LEU A 595 8.97 -25.53 23.66
CA LEU A 595 10.42 -25.34 23.56
C LEU A 595 10.83 -24.41 22.42
N TYR A 596 9.91 -23.99 21.56
CA TYR A 596 10.21 -23.08 20.45
C TYR A 596 10.62 -21.71 20.98
N ASN A 597 11.69 -21.15 20.43
CA ASN A 597 12.22 -19.89 20.89
C ASN A 597 11.32 -18.74 20.42
N ASN A 598 10.65 -18.07 21.37
CA ASN A 598 9.80 -16.92 21.06
C ASN A 598 10.57 -15.76 20.38
N ALA A 599 11.90 -15.73 20.42
CA ALA A 599 12.72 -14.76 19.68
C ALA A 599 12.60 -14.91 18.15
N ASN A 600 12.11 -16.04 17.67
CA ASN A 600 11.88 -16.30 16.24
C ASN A 600 10.47 -15.90 15.77
N ILE A 601 9.66 -15.33 16.66
CA ILE A 601 8.30 -14.86 16.36
C ILE A 601 8.34 -13.34 16.25
N SER A 602 7.76 -12.79 15.19
CA SER A 602 7.70 -11.37 14.91
C SER A 602 7.03 -10.58 16.05
N ARG A 603 7.33 -9.29 16.11
CA ARG A 603 6.75 -8.38 17.10
C ARG A 603 5.81 -7.38 16.46
N ILE A 604 4.72 -7.10 17.17
CA ILE A 604 3.85 -5.95 16.88
C ILE A 604 4.50 -4.65 17.35
N VAL A 605 4.01 -3.51 16.86
CA VAL A 605 4.42 -2.19 17.37
C VAL A 605 4.28 -2.16 18.90
N GLY A 606 5.36 -1.75 19.58
CA GLY A 606 5.50 -1.83 21.04
C GLY A 606 6.23 -3.08 21.55
N GLY A 607 6.64 -4.01 20.67
CA GLY A 607 7.56 -5.11 20.98
C GLY A 607 6.91 -6.36 21.57
N THR A 608 5.59 -6.49 21.50
CA THR A 608 4.86 -7.68 21.98
C THR A 608 4.86 -8.78 20.92
N MET A 609 4.78 -10.05 21.31
CA MET A 609 4.72 -11.16 20.36
C MET A 609 3.48 -11.07 19.46
N MET A 610 3.65 -11.32 18.16
CA MET A 610 2.53 -11.39 17.21
C MET A 610 1.79 -12.71 17.41
N GLU A 611 0.53 -12.60 17.83
CA GLU A 611 -0.42 -13.70 18.00
C GLU A 611 -1.71 -13.35 17.26
N TYR A 612 -2.03 -14.10 16.20
CA TYR A 612 -3.25 -13.89 15.45
C TYR A 612 -4.30 -14.93 15.84
N TYR A 613 -5.33 -14.46 16.53
CA TYR A 613 -6.47 -15.28 16.90
C TYR A 613 -7.53 -15.28 15.79
N PRO A 614 -8.24 -16.40 15.58
CA PRO A 614 -9.43 -16.40 14.75
C PRO A 614 -10.49 -15.45 15.33
N TYR A 615 -11.30 -14.85 14.47
CA TYR A 615 -12.33 -13.89 14.86
C TYR A 615 -13.72 -14.50 14.79
N ASP A 616 -14.55 -14.20 15.78
CA ASP A 616 -15.96 -14.56 15.74
C ASP A 616 -16.67 -13.70 14.71
N GLN A 617 -17.31 -14.34 13.72
CA GLN A 617 -17.92 -13.67 12.58
C GLN A 617 -19.03 -12.69 13.00
N ALA A 618 -19.75 -12.96 14.10
CA ALA A 618 -20.86 -12.14 14.56
C ALA A 618 -20.41 -10.90 15.34
N SER A 619 -19.54 -11.07 16.34
CA SER A 619 -19.02 -9.99 17.19
C SER A 619 -17.84 -9.25 16.58
N ARG A 620 -17.13 -9.90 15.65
CA ARG A 620 -15.85 -9.47 15.05
C ARG A 620 -14.73 -9.30 16.08
N LEU A 621 -14.83 -9.99 17.21
CA LEU A 621 -13.81 -9.99 18.25
C LEU A 621 -12.94 -11.25 18.14
N PRO A 622 -11.67 -11.18 18.55
CA PRO A 622 -10.79 -12.35 18.55
C PRO A 622 -11.28 -13.40 19.56
N ILE A 623 -11.34 -14.66 19.13
CA ILE A 623 -11.71 -15.82 19.93
C ILE A 623 -10.46 -16.30 20.69
N LYS A 624 -10.18 -15.67 21.82
CA LYS A 624 -9.01 -15.99 22.65
C LYS A 624 -9.03 -17.38 23.32
N THR A 625 -10.11 -18.14 23.13
CA THR A 625 -10.21 -19.54 23.58
C THR A 625 -9.70 -20.54 22.54
N GLU A 626 -9.48 -20.10 21.30
CA GLU A 626 -8.86 -20.90 20.24
C GLU A 626 -7.37 -20.61 20.17
N ASP A 627 -6.61 -21.52 19.55
CA ASP A 627 -5.17 -21.35 19.36
C ASP A 627 -4.92 -20.27 18.30
N PRO A 628 -3.98 -19.33 18.55
CA PRO A 628 -3.53 -18.40 17.52
C PRO A 628 -2.51 -19.09 16.61
N TYR A 629 -2.32 -18.53 15.42
CA TYR A 629 -1.05 -18.71 14.71
C TYR A 629 -0.08 -17.57 15.05
N TYR A 630 1.21 -17.83 14.85
CA TYR A 630 2.28 -16.86 15.08
C TYR A 630 2.96 -16.52 13.76
N LEU A 631 3.22 -15.24 13.49
CA LEU A 631 4.08 -14.84 12.37
C LEU A 631 5.55 -15.00 12.74
N LEU A 632 6.32 -15.65 11.89
CA LEU A 632 7.74 -15.88 12.11
C LEU A 632 8.59 -14.68 11.65
N LYS A 633 9.71 -14.47 12.33
CA LYS A 633 10.72 -13.52 11.88
C LYS A 633 11.33 -14.00 10.56
N LEU A 634 11.62 -13.10 9.62
CA LEU A 634 12.16 -13.48 8.29
C LEU A 634 13.43 -14.34 8.36
N SER A 635 14.35 -14.06 9.30
CA SER A 635 15.54 -14.91 9.47
C SER A 635 15.22 -16.34 9.89
N ALA A 636 14.15 -16.54 10.67
CA ALA A 636 13.68 -17.88 11.03
C ALA A 636 12.95 -18.57 9.87
N ILE A 637 12.31 -17.81 9.00
CA ILE A 637 11.69 -18.29 7.76
C ILE A 637 12.78 -18.80 6.82
N ASP A 638 13.83 -18.01 6.59
CA ASP A 638 14.97 -18.38 5.75
C ASP A 638 15.66 -19.67 6.25
N GLU A 639 15.95 -19.78 7.56
CA GLU A 639 16.46 -21.01 8.17
C GLU A 639 15.55 -22.23 7.93
N ASN A 640 14.22 -22.03 7.96
CA ASN A 640 13.26 -23.11 7.69
C ASN A 640 13.33 -23.53 6.22
N ILE A 641 13.36 -22.56 5.30
CA ILE A 641 13.45 -22.80 3.85
C ILE A 641 14.71 -23.61 3.55
N GLU A 642 15.88 -23.25 4.09
CA GLU A 642 17.10 -24.02 3.87
C GLU A 642 16.95 -25.48 4.35
N GLY A 643 16.35 -25.67 5.53
CA GLY A 643 16.10 -26.99 6.11
C GLY A 643 15.15 -27.84 5.27
N PHE A 644 14.05 -27.24 4.86
CA PHE A 644 13.07 -27.83 3.97
C PHE A 644 13.69 -28.22 2.63
N LEU A 645 14.39 -27.30 1.95
CA LEU A 645 14.99 -27.52 0.63
C LEU A 645 16.02 -28.65 0.64
N ARG A 646 16.80 -28.79 1.73
CA ARG A 646 17.73 -29.94 1.88
C ARG A 646 17.01 -31.29 1.82
N ASP A 647 15.83 -31.40 2.39
CA ASP A 647 15.05 -32.64 2.37
C ASP A 647 14.20 -32.74 1.10
N ALA A 648 13.71 -31.63 0.57
CA ALA A 648 12.98 -31.57 -0.69
C ALA A 648 13.83 -32.10 -1.85
N ASN A 649 15.09 -31.68 -1.91
CA ASN A 649 16.08 -32.16 -2.88
C ASN A 649 16.34 -33.67 -2.75
N LYS A 650 16.36 -34.22 -1.53
CA LYS A 650 16.51 -35.68 -1.30
C LYS A 650 15.25 -36.47 -1.65
N LEU A 651 14.10 -35.82 -1.63
CA LEU A 651 12.81 -36.40 -2.00
C LEU A 651 12.49 -36.21 -3.48
N GLU A 652 13.26 -35.38 -4.19
CA GLU A 652 13.05 -35.00 -5.58
C GLU A 652 11.62 -34.45 -5.76
N LEU A 653 11.29 -33.42 -4.96
CA LEU A 653 9.98 -32.77 -5.06
C LEU A 653 9.82 -32.12 -6.46
N PRO A 654 8.71 -32.41 -7.17
CA PRO A 654 8.47 -31.83 -8.49
C PRO A 654 8.18 -30.33 -8.44
N GLY A 655 7.51 -29.87 -7.37
CA GLY A 655 7.19 -28.48 -7.14
C GLY A 655 6.70 -28.24 -5.71
N ILE A 656 6.71 -26.98 -5.30
CA ILE A 656 6.25 -26.52 -3.98
C ILE A 656 5.19 -25.43 -4.19
N ASN A 657 4.09 -25.48 -3.41
CA ASN A 657 3.17 -24.35 -3.29
C ASN A 657 3.53 -23.51 -2.07
N LEU A 658 3.85 -22.23 -2.30
CA LEU A 658 4.11 -21.24 -1.27
C LEU A 658 2.78 -20.60 -0.84
N THR A 659 2.26 -21.04 0.30
CA THR A 659 0.91 -20.67 0.77
C THR A 659 0.80 -19.19 1.16
N SER A 660 1.79 -18.65 1.88
CA SER A 660 1.77 -17.25 2.32
C SER A 660 2.93 -16.40 1.79
N LEU A 661 4.06 -17.00 1.38
CA LEU A 661 5.31 -16.26 1.11
C LEU A 661 5.18 -15.21 -0.02
N GLY A 662 4.29 -15.44 -1.00
CA GLY A 662 4.01 -14.47 -2.08
C GLY A 662 2.83 -13.54 -1.83
N GLN A 663 2.13 -13.66 -0.70
CA GLN A 663 0.93 -12.89 -0.37
C GLN A 663 1.12 -11.98 0.84
N GLU A 664 1.81 -12.47 1.87
CA GLU A 664 1.93 -11.79 3.16
C GLU A 664 3.18 -10.90 3.19
N LEU A 665 2.99 -9.62 3.50
CA LEU A 665 4.06 -8.66 3.75
C LEU A 665 3.83 -7.99 5.10
N TYR A 666 4.80 -8.04 6.02
CA TYR A 666 4.63 -7.47 7.35
C TYR A 666 5.95 -7.02 7.97
N SER A 667 5.86 -6.07 8.89
CA SER A 667 7.00 -5.57 9.67
C SER A 667 7.35 -6.49 10.84
N ASP A 668 8.53 -6.31 11.44
CA ASP A 668 8.93 -6.95 12.69
C ASP A 668 9.54 -5.91 13.65
N PHE A 669 8.85 -5.61 14.74
CA PHE A 669 9.23 -4.55 15.69
C PHE A 669 10.09 -5.07 16.86
N HIS A 670 11.04 -5.96 16.60
CA HIS A 670 12.00 -6.40 17.62
C HIS A 670 12.88 -5.23 18.09
N LYS A 671 13.06 -5.10 19.41
CA LYS A 671 13.90 -4.04 19.98
C LYS A 671 15.33 -4.11 19.42
N ASN A 672 15.82 -2.97 18.91
CA ASN A 672 17.13 -2.77 18.27
C ASN A 672 17.34 -3.52 16.95
N HIS A 673 16.35 -4.25 16.44
CA HIS A 673 16.42 -5.00 15.16
C HIS A 673 15.04 -4.95 14.50
N GLN A 674 14.57 -3.72 14.26
CA GLN A 674 13.32 -3.53 13.55
C GLN A 674 13.52 -3.87 12.07
N LEU A 675 12.47 -4.37 11.43
CA LEU A 675 12.41 -4.61 10.00
C LEU A 675 11.08 -4.08 9.50
N TYR A 676 11.09 -3.23 8.49
CA TYR A 676 9.88 -2.62 7.94
C TYR A 676 9.48 -3.28 6.62
N ARG A 677 8.25 -3.02 6.16
CA ARG A 677 7.72 -3.68 4.95
C ARG A 677 8.55 -3.36 3.70
N TYR A 678 9.05 -2.13 3.57
CA TYR A 678 9.92 -1.75 2.44
C TYR A 678 11.27 -2.50 2.43
N GLU A 679 11.75 -3.00 3.57
CA GLU A 679 12.94 -3.86 3.63
C GLU A 679 12.56 -5.34 3.51
N ALA A 680 11.42 -5.72 4.08
CA ALA A 680 10.94 -7.10 4.14
C ALA A 680 10.64 -7.67 2.76
N VAL A 681 10.17 -6.84 1.82
CA VAL A 681 9.84 -7.28 0.45
C VAL A 681 11.06 -7.87 -0.25
N ASP A 682 12.22 -7.24 -0.15
CA ASP A 682 13.46 -7.72 -0.77
C ASP A 682 13.89 -9.07 -0.20
N TYR A 683 13.85 -9.24 1.13
CA TYR A 683 14.13 -10.52 1.78
C TYR A 683 13.16 -11.62 1.35
N ILE A 684 11.88 -11.30 1.19
CA ILE A 684 10.87 -12.25 0.71
C ILE A 684 11.16 -12.68 -0.72
N MET A 685 11.48 -11.72 -1.59
CA MET A 685 11.82 -11.99 -2.98
C MET A 685 13.09 -12.88 -3.08
N ASP A 686 14.12 -12.62 -2.27
CA ASP A 686 15.33 -13.45 -2.19
C ASP A 686 15.04 -14.88 -1.73
N MET A 687 14.20 -15.05 -0.71
CA MET A 687 13.75 -16.37 -0.25
C MET A 687 12.97 -17.10 -1.34
N MET A 688 12.12 -16.41 -2.11
CA MET A 688 11.37 -16.98 -3.23
C MET A 688 12.29 -17.38 -4.39
N GLN A 689 13.29 -16.55 -4.72
CA GLN A 689 14.32 -16.90 -5.72
C GLN A 689 15.09 -18.16 -5.30
N ASN A 690 15.49 -18.26 -4.03
CA ASN A 690 16.15 -19.46 -3.51
C ASN A 690 15.28 -20.71 -3.69
N VAL A 691 13.97 -20.64 -3.45
CA VAL A 691 13.07 -21.78 -3.72
C VAL A 691 13.00 -22.08 -5.22
N LYS A 692 12.85 -21.04 -6.06
CA LYS A 692 12.76 -21.13 -7.52
C LYS A 692 13.98 -21.79 -8.16
N ASP A 693 15.17 -21.54 -7.62
CA ASP A 693 16.42 -22.14 -8.11
C ASP A 693 16.48 -23.67 -7.93
N HIS A 694 15.64 -24.23 -7.05
CA HIS A 694 15.66 -25.65 -6.70
C HIS A 694 14.49 -26.45 -7.27
N THR A 695 13.33 -25.83 -7.50
CA THR A 695 12.11 -26.55 -7.93
C THR A 695 11.09 -25.62 -8.57
N SER A 696 10.03 -26.17 -9.17
CA SER A 696 8.92 -25.37 -9.69
C SER A 696 8.07 -24.80 -8.55
N VAL A 697 7.59 -23.58 -8.74
CA VAL A 697 6.91 -22.82 -7.68
C VAL A 697 5.49 -22.50 -8.08
N MET A 698 4.55 -22.91 -7.24
CA MET A 698 3.19 -22.41 -7.23
C MET A 698 3.06 -21.36 -6.12
N VAL A 699 2.35 -20.26 -6.38
CA VAL A 699 2.13 -19.20 -5.40
C VAL A 699 0.63 -19.00 -5.21
N THR A 700 0.19 -18.97 -3.95
CA THR A 700 -1.20 -18.72 -3.59
C THR A 700 -1.43 -17.21 -3.47
N SER A 701 -2.47 -16.69 -4.14
CA SER A 701 -2.94 -15.30 -4.08
C SER A 701 -1.83 -14.23 -4.17
N SER A 702 -0.94 -14.37 -5.15
CA SER A 702 0.30 -13.59 -5.27
C SER A 702 0.09 -12.08 -5.36
N ASN A 703 0.87 -11.31 -4.60
CA ASN A 703 1.20 -9.91 -4.92
C ASN A 703 2.07 -9.87 -6.19
N ASP A 704 2.12 -8.74 -6.87
CA ASP A 704 2.82 -8.61 -8.16
C ASP A 704 4.35 -8.81 -8.05
N TYR A 705 4.98 -8.46 -6.91
CA TYR A 705 6.42 -8.66 -6.67
C TYR A 705 6.82 -10.14 -6.67
N ALA A 706 5.86 -11.06 -6.47
CA ALA A 706 6.11 -12.50 -6.44
C ALA A 706 5.96 -13.18 -7.81
N LEU A 707 5.46 -12.46 -8.83
CA LEU A 707 5.30 -12.97 -10.20
C LEU A 707 6.59 -13.52 -10.84
N PRO A 708 7.78 -12.89 -10.74
CA PRO A 708 9.01 -13.44 -11.35
C PRO A 708 9.40 -14.82 -10.82
N PHE A 709 8.95 -15.20 -9.63
CA PHE A 709 9.29 -16.47 -9.00
C PHE A 709 8.22 -17.55 -9.21
N ALA A 710 7.05 -17.20 -9.75
CA ALA A 710 5.91 -18.11 -9.87
C ALA A 710 5.83 -18.78 -11.25
N ASP A 711 5.72 -20.12 -11.28
CA ASP A 711 5.31 -20.86 -12.49
C ASP A 711 3.78 -20.95 -12.61
N TYR A 712 3.09 -21.07 -11.47
CA TYR A 712 1.65 -21.20 -11.37
C TYR A 712 1.09 -20.32 -10.26
N LEU A 713 -0.07 -19.72 -10.50
CA LEU A 713 -0.83 -18.99 -9.49
C LEU A 713 -2.12 -19.72 -9.14
N VAL A 714 -2.45 -19.78 -7.86
CA VAL A 714 -3.73 -20.32 -7.39
C VAL A 714 -4.41 -19.33 -6.46
N ASP A 715 -5.73 -19.48 -6.30
CA ASP A 715 -6.53 -18.56 -5.48
C ASP A 715 -6.42 -17.09 -5.91
N LEU A 716 -6.31 -16.86 -7.22
CA LEU A 716 -6.37 -15.52 -7.78
C LEU A 716 -7.84 -15.06 -7.80
N THR A 717 -8.18 -14.14 -6.89
CA THR A 717 -9.54 -13.62 -6.70
C THR A 717 -10.10 -13.02 -8.00
N TYR A 718 -11.40 -13.20 -8.27
CA TYR A 718 -12.12 -12.70 -9.46
C TYR A 718 -13.12 -11.57 -9.13
N GLN A 719 -13.04 -11.01 -7.92
CA GLN A 719 -13.99 -10.05 -7.37
C GLN A 719 -13.26 -9.02 -6.49
N THR A 720 -13.92 -7.89 -6.24
CA THR A 720 -13.53 -6.90 -5.22
C THR A 720 -14.21 -7.22 -3.90
N SER A 721 -13.89 -6.52 -2.80
CA SER A 721 -14.78 -6.55 -1.65
C SER A 721 -16.06 -5.79 -1.96
N ASN A 722 -17.09 -6.12 -1.20
CA ASN A 722 -18.42 -5.53 -1.30
C ASN A 722 -18.47 -4.08 -0.75
N TYR A 723 -17.42 -3.27 -0.99
CA TYR A 723 -17.46 -1.83 -0.78
C TYR A 723 -18.59 -1.26 -1.63
N LEU A 724 -19.59 -0.67 -0.97
CA LEU A 724 -20.76 -0.18 -1.68
C LEU A 724 -20.42 0.87 -2.74
N VAL A 725 -19.34 1.64 -2.57
CA VAL A 725 -18.87 2.65 -3.54
C VAL A 725 -18.31 2.04 -4.83
N VAL A 726 -17.81 0.80 -4.78
CA VAL A 726 -17.36 0.04 -5.95
C VAL A 726 -18.59 -0.41 -6.73
N ASP A 727 -18.58 -0.21 -8.05
CA ASP A 727 -19.73 -0.48 -8.90
C ASP A 727 -19.70 -1.90 -9.46
N TYR A 728 -18.53 -2.38 -9.90
CA TYR A 728 -18.32 -3.75 -10.36
C TYR A 728 -16.85 -4.13 -10.38
N ALA A 729 -16.57 -5.43 -10.30
CA ALA A 729 -15.25 -6.00 -10.47
C ALA A 729 -14.89 -6.13 -11.96
N ILE A 730 -13.61 -6.09 -12.27
CA ILE A 730 -13.04 -6.34 -13.60
C ILE A 730 -11.84 -7.29 -13.49
N PRO A 731 -11.49 -8.06 -14.53
CA PRO A 731 -10.33 -8.94 -14.54
C PRO A 731 -9.02 -8.18 -14.85
N PHE A 732 -8.76 -7.04 -14.18
CA PHE A 732 -7.58 -6.21 -14.45
C PHE A 732 -6.28 -6.99 -14.21
N TYR A 733 -6.15 -7.63 -13.05
CA TYR A 733 -4.96 -8.43 -12.70
C TYR A 733 -4.79 -9.58 -13.70
N GLN A 734 -5.88 -10.30 -14.00
CA GLN A 734 -5.86 -11.42 -14.95
C GLN A 734 -5.48 -10.98 -16.37
N MET A 735 -5.93 -9.81 -16.84
CA MET A 735 -5.51 -9.25 -18.12
C MET A 735 -4.03 -8.83 -18.09
N ALA A 736 -3.57 -8.25 -16.98
CA ALA A 736 -2.18 -7.83 -16.81
C ALA A 736 -1.18 -9.00 -16.86
N ILE A 737 -1.58 -10.19 -16.38
CA ILE A 737 -0.72 -11.40 -16.41
C ILE A 737 -1.06 -12.37 -17.55
N SER A 738 -2.07 -12.07 -18.35
CA SER A 738 -2.65 -13.04 -19.29
C SER A 738 -1.64 -13.47 -20.34
N GLY A 739 -1.46 -14.79 -20.45
CA GLY A 739 -0.52 -15.41 -21.38
C GLY A 739 0.93 -15.45 -20.88
N MET A 740 1.23 -14.98 -19.66
CA MET A 740 2.59 -14.99 -19.09
C MET A 740 2.74 -15.95 -17.91
N ILE A 741 1.68 -16.13 -17.12
CA ILE A 741 1.66 -17.08 -16.00
C ILE A 741 0.34 -17.86 -16.04
N ASP A 742 0.36 -19.16 -15.74
CA ASP A 742 -0.85 -19.96 -15.66
C ASP A 742 -1.50 -19.82 -14.29
N TYR A 743 -2.83 -19.67 -14.26
CA TYR A 743 -3.53 -19.34 -13.02
C TYR A 743 -4.89 -20.00 -12.89
N ALA A 744 -5.29 -20.21 -11.64
CA ALA A 744 -6.61 -20.70 -11.27
C ALA A 744 -7.32 -19.79 -10.27
N MET A 745 -8.64 -19.74 -10.40
CA MET A 745 -9.52 -19.05 -9.44
C MET A 745 -9.60 -19.82 -8.11
N PRO A 746 -10.18 -19.23 -7.04
CA PRO A 746 -10.44 -19.95 -5.80
C PRO A 746 -11.29 -21.21 -5.98
N SER A 747 -11.11 -22.20 -5.10
CA SER A 747 -11.84 -23.47 -5.17
C SER A 747 -13.35 -23.26 -5.16
N ILE A 748 -14.03 -23.72 -6.20
CA ILE A 748 -15.44 -23.40 -6.41
C ILE A 748 -16.37 -24.16 -5.46
N ASN A 749 -15.94 -25.31 -4.94
CA ASN A 749 -16.74 -26.15 -4.05
C ASN A 749 -16.64 -25.78 -2.55
N LEU A 750 -15.83 -24.77 -2.20
CA LEU A 750 -15.70 -24.30 -0.81
C LEU A 750 -16.59 -23.08 -0.49
N GLY A 751 -16.91 -22.25 -1.48
CA GLY A 751 -17.77 -21.08 -1.31
C GLY A 751 -19.13 -21.29 -1.94
N GLN A 752 -20.12 -21.84 -1.22
CA GLN A 752 -21.48 -22.10 -1.77
C GLN A 752 -22.37 -20.85 -1.84
N ASN A 753 -21.82 -19.70 -2.22
CA ASN A 753 -22.60 -18.46 -2.31
C ASN A 753 -23.41 -18.39 -3.61
N GLU A 754 -22.96 -19.09 -4.66
CA GLU A 754 -23.56 -19.08 -6.00
C GLU A 754 -23.72 -20.52 -6.52
N VAL A 755 -24.47 -20.67 -7.63
CA VAL A 755 -24.63 -21.96 -8.32
C VAL A 755 -23.43 -22.26 -9.23
N ASP A 756 -23.13 -23.53 -9.46
CA ASP A 756 -21.94 -23.98 -10.23
C ASP A 756 -21.73 -23.27 -11.58
N GLN A 757 -22.81 -23.03 -12.33
CA GLN A 757 -22.74 -22.32 -13.62
C GLN A 757 -22.09 -20.95 -13.50
N TYR A 758 -22.32 -20.23 -12.39
CA TYR A 758 -21.73 -18.92 -12.15
C TYR A 758 -20.19 -18.97 -12.22
N TYR A 759 -19.58 -20.02 -11.68
CA TYR A 759 -18.13 -20.16 -11.66
C TYR A 759 -17.55 -20.49 -13.03
N VAL A 760 -18.27 -21.24 -13.88
CA VAL A 760 -17.88 -21.44 -15.29
C VAL A 760 -17.92 -20.10 -16.02
N LEU A 761 -18.97 -19.30 -15.82
CA LEU A 761 -19.04 -17.96 -16.42
C LEU A 761 -17.90 -17.07 -15.93
N LYS A 762 -17.56 -17.12 -14.64
CA LYS A 762 -16.42 -16.36 -14.10
C LYS A 762 -15.08 -16.85 -14.64
N ALA A 763 -14.87 -18.15 -14.79
CA ALA A 763 -13.68 -18.69 -15.45
C ALA A 763 -13.56 -18.19 -16.90
N LEU A 764 -14.67 -18.14 -17.65
CA LEU A 764 -14.71 -17.56 -18.99
C LEU A 764 -14.48 -16.05 -19.00
N GLU A 765 -14.97 -15.31 -18.00
CA GLU A 765 -14.78 -13.86 -17.89
C GLU A 765 -13.31 -13.51 -17.60
N THR A 766 -12.68 -14.23 -16.69
CA THR A 766 -11.34 -13.92 -16.17
C THR A 766 -10.22 -14.71 -16.85
N GLY A 767 -10.56 -15.64 -17.75
CA GLY A 767 -9.58 -16.55 -18.36
C GLY A 767 -8.92 -17.51 -17.36
N SER A 768 -9.54 -17.72 -16.20
CA SER A 768 -9.01 -18.57 -15.13
C SER A 768 -9.30 -20.05 -15.39
N ASN A 769 -8.41 -20.92 -14.92
CA ASN A 769 -8.73 -22.34 -14.80
C ASN A 769 -9.65 -22.59 -13.58
N LEU A 770 -10.48 -23.63 -13.68
CA LEU A 770 -11.30 -24.11 -12.55
C LEU A 770 -10.44 -24.83 -11.53
N LYS A 771 -10.68 -24.54 -10.24
CA LYS A 771 -10.06 -25.23 -9.12
C LYS A 771 -11.09 -25.89 -8.22
N PHE A 772 -10.77 -27.08 -7.73
CA PHE A 772 -11.54 -27.79 -6.71
C PHE A 772 -10.64 -28.25 -5.57
N THR A 773 -11.20 -28.29 -4.36
CA THR A 773 -10.57 -28.94 -3.22
C THR A 773 -11.23 -30.29 -2.97
N VAL A 774 -10.43 -31.36 -2.92
CA VAL A 774 -10.93 -32.74 -2.93
C VAL A 774 -10.32 -33.61 -1.82
N SER A 775 -11.12 -34.52 -1.28
CA SER A 775 -10.71 -35.61 -0.39
C SER A 775 -11.23 -36.95 -0.89
N TYR A 776 -10.52 -38.04 -0.60
CA TYR A 776 -11.03 -39.38 -0.91
C TYR A 776 -12.02 -39.90 0.14
N GLU A 777 -11.70 -39.71 1.42
CA GLU A 777 -12.54 -40.14 2.54
C GLU A 777 -13.66 -39.12 2.83
N ASP A 778 -14.71 -39.60 3.51
CA ASP A 778 -15.86 -38.79 3.98
C ASP A 778 -15.39 -37.66 4.89
N THR A 779 -15.78 -36.43 4.54
CA THR A 779 -15.41 -35.19 5.24
C THR A 779 -16.30 -34.86 6.44
N SER A 780 -17.31 -35.68 6.74
CA SER A 780 -18.11 -35.57 7.98
C SER A 780 -17.25 -35.70 9.24
N GLN A 781 -16.09 -36.35 9.15
CA GLN A 781 -15.10 -36.42 10.23
C GLN A 781 -14.41 -35.08 10.57
N LEU A 782 -14.50 -34.08 9.69
CA LEU A 782 -13.94 -32.74 9.93
C LEU A 782 -14.89 -31.86 10.75
N ILE A 783 -16.15 -32.29 10.94
CA ILE A 783 -17.12 -31.57 11.75
C ILE A 783 -16.62 -31.46 13.19
N ASN A 784 -16.69 -30.26 13.77
CA ASN A 784 -16.14 -29.89 15.08
C ASN A 784 -14.59 -29.92 15.17
N THR A 785 -13.89 -29.97 14.06
CA THR A 785 -12.46 -29.67 14.00
C THR A 785 -12.24 -28.26 13.43
N ARG A 786 -11.02 -27.73 13.54
CA ARG A 786 -10.65 -26.45 12.91
C ARG A 786 -10.75 -26.47 11.37
N PHE A 787 -10.80 -27.67 10.78
CA PHE A 787 -10.91 -27.92 9.33
C PHE A 787 -12.35 -28.10 8.84
N ASN A 788 -13.34 -27.69 9.63
CA ASN A 788 -14.76 -27.81 9.29
C ASN A 788 -15.15 -27.07 7.99
N ASN A 789 -14.35 -26.11 7.53
CA ASN A 789 -14.54 -25.45 6.23
C ASN A 789 -14.39 -26.41 5.03
N PHE A 790 -13.75 -27.56 5.19
CA PHE A 790 -13.57 -28.57 4.12
C PHE A 790 -14.64 -29.67 4.12
N PHE A 791 -15.77 -29.50 4.82
CA PHE A 791 -16.79 -30.54 4.98
C PHE A 791 -17.48 -30.99 3.66
N SER A 792 -17.33 -30.25 2.56
CA SER A 792 -17.94 -30.53 1.23
C SER A 792 -16.90 -30.87 0.15
N THR A 793 -15.88 -31.65 0.50
CA THR A 793 -14.75 -31.95 -0.40
C THR A 793 -14.65 -33.41 -0.85
N GLU A 794 -15.57 -34.30 -0.43
CA GLU A 794 -15.54 -35.70 -0.82
C GLU A 794 -15.65 -35.88 -2.35
N PHE A 795 -14.60 -36.41 -2.95
CA PHE A 795 -14.42 -36.57 -4.39
C PHE A 795 -15.55 -37.37 -5.03
N SER A 796 -15.97 -38.46 -4.37
CA SER A 796 -17.00 -39.37 -4.89
C SER A 796 -18.35 -38.67 -5.14
N LEU A 797 -18.61 -37.57 -4.42
CA LEU A 797 -19.85 -36.79 -4.50
C LEU A 797 -19.80 -35.71 -5.58
N ILE A 798 -18.61 -35.20 -5.92
CA ILE A 798 -18.45 -34.04 -6.81
C ILE A 798 -17.77 -34.38 -8.15
N GLU A 799 -17.18 -35.57 -8.31
CA GLU A 799 -16.42 -35.99 -9.50
C GLU A 799 -17.15 -35.71 -10.82
N ASN A 800 -18.39 -36.20 -10.97
CA ASN A 800 -19.15 -36.03 -12.22
C ASN A 800 -19.37 -34.55 -12.56
N ASN A 801 -19.62 -33.73 -11.52
CA ASN A 801 -19.83 -32.30 -11.69
C ASN A 801 -18.52 -31.61 -12.12
N MET A 802 -17.39 -31.96 -11.47
CA MET A 802 -16.08 -31.44 -11.85
C MET A 802 -15.75 -31.72 -13.32
N VAL A 803 -15.96 -32.96 -13.76
CA VAL A 803 -15.73 -33.37 -15.16
C VAL A 803 -16.61 -32.56 -16.11
N GLN A 804 -17.90 -32.41 -15.78
CA GLN A 804 -18.85 -31.66 -16.62
C GLN A 804 -18.43 -30.19 -16.77
N LEU A 805 -18.12 -29.50 -15.67
CA LEU A 805 -17.75 -28.09 -15.68
C LEU A 805 -16.40 -27.85 -16.39
N TYR A 806 -15.43 -28.75 -16.17
CA TYR A 806 -14.16 -28.72 -16.91
C TYR A 806 -14.36 -28.89 -18.41
N GLN A 807 -15.14 -29.89 -18.83
CA GLN A 807 -15.40 -30.13 -20.25
C GLN A 807 -16.15 -28.98 -20.89
N GLU A 808 -17.10 -28.36 -20.19
CA GLU A 808 -17.79 -27.15 -20.67
C GLU A 808 -16.79 -26.02 -20.93
N LEU A 809 -15.95 -25.69 -19.94
CA LEU A 809 -14.91 -24.66 -20.09
C LEU A 809 -13.95 -25.00 -21.24
N TYR A 810 -13.39 -26.21 -21.26
CA TYR A 810 -12.43 -26.66 -22.27
C TYR A 810 -13.00 -26.59 -23.69
N ASN A 811 -14.26 -27.00 -23.87
CA ASN A 811 -14.92 -26.96 -25.18
C ASN A 811 -15.11 -25.54 -25.72
N VAL A 812 -15.14 -24.54 -24.85
CA VAL A 812 -15.29 -23.13 -25.23
C VAL A 812 -13.93 -22.51 -25.57
N ILE A 813 -12.96 -22.59 -24.66
CA ILE A 813 -11.71 -21.82 -24.79
C ILE A 813 -10.55 -22.63 -25.40
N GLY A 814 -10.49 -23.95 -25.15
CA GLY A 814 -9.39 -24.82 -25.57
C GLY A 814 -8.00 -24.39 -25.07
N ASP A 815 -6.95 -25.09 -25.53
CA ASP A 815 -5.56 -24.78 -25.20
C ASP A 815 -5.04 -23.51 -25.90
N ASP A 816 -3.91 -22.99 -25.41
CA ASP A 816 -3.15 -21.82 -25.91
C ASP A 816 -4.03 -20.59 -26.13
N ASN A 817 -5.00 -20.41 -25.24
CA ASN A 817 -5.95 -19.34 -25.32
C ASN A 817 -6.01 -18.57 -24.00
N TYR A 818 -6.12 -17.25 -24.10
CA TYR A 818 -6.12 -16.35 -22.96
C TYR A 818 -6.85 -15.06 -23.33
N ILE A 819 -7.32 -14.35 -22.31
CA ILE A 819 -8.10 -13.14 -22.50
C ILE A 819 -7.19 -11.99 -22.97
N ILE A 820 -7.70 -11.19 -23.89
CA ILE A 820 -7.04 -9.99 -24.39
C ILE A 820 -7.93 -8.76 -24.31
N SER A 821 -9.23 -8.91 -24.10
CA SER A 821 -10.12 -7.76 -23.91
C SER A 821 -11.33 -8.15 -23.08
N HIS A 822 -11.84 -7.20 -22.31
CA HIS A 822 -13.02 -7.35 -21.46
C HIS A 822 -13.82 -6.05 -21.47
N GLU A 823 -15.13 -6.14 -21.66
CA GLU A 823 -16.04 -4.99 -21.64
C GLU A 823 -17.29 -5.33 -20.83
N VAL A 824 -17.77 -4.37 -20.02
CA VAL A 824 -19.09 -4.46 -19.37
C VAL A 824 -20.06 -3.63 -20.20
N THR A 825 -20.94 -4.28 -20.98
CA THR A 825 -21.84 -3.60 -21.92
C THR A 825 -23.09 -3.07 -21.22
N LEU A 826 -23.68 -3.88 -20.33
CA LEU A 826 -24.89 -3.60 -19.57
C LEU A 826 -24.78 -4.24 -18.18
N ALA A 827 -25.68 -3.86 -17.26
CA ALA A 827 -25.68 -4.45 -15.92
C ALA A 827 -25.88 -5.98 -15.97
N GLY A 828 -24.81 -6.73 -15.65
CA GLY A 828 -24.80 -8.19 -15.67
C GLY A 828 -24.54 -8.81 -17.05
N GLU A 829 -24.13 -8.03 -18.04
CA GLU A 829 -23.66 -8.52 -19.34
C GLU A 829 -22.21 -8.08 -19.57
N VAL A 830 -21.35 -9.03 -19.91
CA VAL A 830 -19.93 -8.79 -20.19
C VAL A 830 -19.53 -9.44 -21.50
N VAL A 831 -18.58 -8.83 -22.21
CA VAL A 831 -18.02 -9.34 -23.46
C VAL A 831 -16.52 -9.53 -23.26
N VAL A 832 -16.03 -10.72 -23.57
CA VAL A 832 -14.60 -11.08 -23.41
C VAL A 832 -14.06 -11.57 -24.74
N THR A 833 -12.93 -11.04 -25.15
CA THR A 833 -12.22 -11.46 -26.37
C THR A 833 -10.96 -12.21 -25.98
N TYR A 834 -10.73 -13.32 -26.66
CA TYR A 834 -9.59 -14.20 -26.47
C TYR A 834 -8.59 -14.07 -27.62
N VAL A 835 -7.31 -14.37 -27.36
CA VAL A 835 -6.22 -14.20 -28.33
C VAL A 835 -6.43 -14.97 -29.65
N LYS A 836 -7.14 -16.12 -29.60
CA LYS A 836 -7.50 -16.89 -30.81
C LYS A 836 -8.71 -16.34 -31.57
N GLY A 837 -9.22 -15.17 -31.21
CA GLY A 837 -10.31 -14.46 -31.89
C GLY A 837 -11.72 -14.83 -31.43
N GLN A 838 -11.88 -15.72 -30.44
CA GLN A 838 -13.18 -16.05 -29.88
C GLN A 838 -13.71 -14.86 -29.08
N VAL A 839 -14.98 -14.52 -29.31
CA VAL A 839 -15.68 -13.47 -28.56
C VAL A 839 -16.82 -14.11 -27.78
N ILE A 840 -16.78 -13.96 -26.45
CA ILE A 840 -17.74 -14.58 -25.53
C ILE A 840 -18.57 -13.47 -24.88
N THR A 841 -19.88 -13.49 -25.11
CA THR A 841 -20.83 -12.64 -24.40
C THR A 841 -21.45 -13.45 -23.27
N ILE A 842 -21.29 -12.98 -22.03
CA ILE A 842 -21.76 -13.63 -20.82
C ILE A 842 -22.91 -12.80 -20.24
N ASN A 843 -23.99 -13.48 -19.84
CA ASN A 843 -25.13 -12.87 -19.17
C ASN A 843 -25.32 -13.53 -17.80
N TYR A 844 -24.97 -12.79 -16.74
CA TYR A 844 -25.05 -13.24 -15.36
C TYR A 844 -26.49 -13.32 -14.82
N GLN A 845 -27.43 -12.56 -15.40
CA GLN A 845 -28.83 -12.60 -14.97
C GLN A 845 -29.49 -13.93 -15.37
N ASN A 846 -29.16 -14.43 -16.56
CA ASN A 846 -29.70 -15.67 -17.10
C ASN A 846 -28.77 -16.88 -16.87
N LEU A 847 -27.55 -16.64 -16.38
CA LEU A 847 -26.48 -17.63 -16.25
C LEU A 847 -26.18 -18.35 -17.57
N THR A 848 -25.99 -17.58 -18.64
CA THR A 848 -25.73 -18.10 -19.99
C THR A 848 -24.57 -17.36 -20.66
N TYR A 849 -24.00 -17.96 -21.69
CA TYR A 849 -23.04 -17.30 -22.57
C TYR A 849 -23.30 -17.67 -24.04
N THR A 850 -22.78 -16.86 -24.95
CA THR A 850 -22.74 -17.12 -26.39
C THR A 850 -21.34 -16.88 -26.93
N VAL A 851 -20.91 -17.71 -27.87
CA VAL A 851 -19.58 -17.63 -28.50
C VAL A 851 -19.75 -17.23 -29.97
N GLN A 852 -18.97 -16.27 -30.44
CA GLN A 852 -18.89 -15.85 -31.83
C GLN A 852 -17.54 -16.21 -32.46
#